data_AF-A0A3G4W1D6-F1
#
_entry.id   AF-A0A3G4W1D6-F1
#
_cell.length_a   1.000
_cell.length_b   1.000
_cell.length_c   1.000
_cell.angle_alpha   90.00
_cell.angle_beta   90.00
_cell.angle_gamma   90.00
#
_symmetry.space_group_name_H-M   'P 1'
#
loop_
_entity.id
_entity.type
_entity.pdbx_description
1 polymer ?
#
loop_
_entity_poly.entity_id
_entity_poly.type
_entity_poly.pdbx_seq_one_letter_code
_entity_poly.pdbx_strand_id
1 'polypeptide(L)'
;MTPSADEGSPDAALASAVVRVAGTDGTVGGVGFLIAPDLVITCAHVVRDALGPPREHTGAPAGELTLDRPLAGPGRAAAEVAHWAPPRPDRTGDIAALRLREPLPGAVPLAMADAGSLWGHPVRVLGLTRAFPDGVWHAGRLRGESAENRVRLSAADRRGGPLEHGFSGGPVWDEQAGAVVGMVVVAEFSGAPQSFAIPTESLVSEIPALAGVLRPASPFRGLDTFREPDADGYFGRDAEAEDIAGLLGRGDLPGVALTGPSGCGKSSLALAGVAPRLRAEGYEVLVLRADGDTPPRTALAAELLRLAGPGPHGADRGAALRGLEEELDRHGLVGAARRALGDPAGRYLLVLDQAEQLPAVPEAAGLLFPDPHPEALRVLLTLRADFLEAAPSHPLLGPALGRATVRPLLPMTRAQLSEVILRPLDRTPAVSYDPGLVHRVLDDAGAEPGALPRLGFVLERLWDERAAGRLRFTSYEELGGVSGALGRHAEAAWRACAGPADREEALRLLTGLLRLPPGGQAPLRTTLTRAEAGETRWRIARALAERRILVLGGGPQRGPTVELAHEALIDAWPALARQAAVRESPGASPPRRGDDPARERRLRQRALAVLGALLVIAAVASSLLYLATTDPARELRGAGRSAVGQPVSRTATMPLKTPT
;
A
#
# COMPACT_ATOMS: atom_id res chain seq x y z
N MET A 1 16.45 32.85 -32.35
CA MET A 1 15.60 31.93 -31.58
C MET A 1 15.97 32.08 -30.12
N THR A 2 15.20 32.90 -29.41
CA THR A 2 15.20 32.96 -27.95
C THR A 2 14.81 31.57 -27.41
N PRO A 3 15.54 30.99 -26.43
CA PRO A 3 15.07 29.80 -25.78
C PRO A 3 13.73 30.14 -25.11
N SER A 4 12.69 29.37 -25.43
CA SER A 4 11.41 29.41 -24.71
C SER A 4 11.71 29.30 -23.22
N ALA A 5 11.11 30.19 -22.42
CA ALA A 5 11.18 30.11 -20.97
C ALA A 5 10.86 28.67 -20.54
N ASP A 6 11.81 28.04 -19.86
CA ASP A 6 11.69 26.66 -19.41
C ASP A 6 10.52 26.60 -18.42
N GLU A 7 9.36 26.12 -18.90
CA GLU A 7 8.11 25.96 -18.14
C GLU A 7 8.39 24.95 -17.02
N GLY A 8 8.92 25.46 -15.90
CA GLY A 8 9.48 24.60 -14.88
C GLY A 8 10.73 25.02 -14.14
N SER A 9 11.40 26.09 -14.56
CA SER A 9 12.53 26.60 -13.80
C SER A 9 12.05 27.09 -12.41
N PRO A 10 12.92 27.02 -11.37
CA PRO A 10 12.66 27.67 -10.09
C PRO A 10 12.19 29.12 -10.23
N ASP A 11 12.73 29.83 -11.23
CA ASP A 11 12.42 31.22 -11.50
C ASP A 11 10.96 31.38 -11.97
N ALA A 12 10.50 30.51 -12.88
CA ALA A 12 9.11 30.51 -13.33
C ALA A 12 8.14 30.14 -12.20
N ALA A 13 8.49 29.14 -11.39
CA ALA A 13 7.68 28.72 -10.25
C ALA A 13 7.51 29.86 -9.24
N LEU A 14 8.62 30.46 -8.80
CA LEU A 14 8.62 31.57 -7.86
C LEU A 14 7.93 32.81 -8.42
N ALA A 15 8.16 33.16 -9.69
CA ALA A 15 7.46 34.27 -10.34
C ALA A 15 5.94 34.06 -10.40
N SER A 16 5.49 32.82 -10.61
CA SER A 16 4.06 32.50 -10.69
C SER A 16 3.33 32.56 -9.35
N ALA A 17 4.05 32.37 -8.24
CA ALA A 17 3.48 32.16 -6.91
C ALA A 17 3.71 33.31 -5.92
N VAL A 18 4.75 34.13 -6.12
CA VAL A 18 5.05 35.26 -5.23
C VAL A 18 4.07 36.39 -5.49
N VAL A 19 3.50 36.91 -4.39
CA VAL A 19 2.52 38.00 -4.40
C VAL A 19 3.02 39.19 -3.61
N ARG A 20 2.60 40.39 -4.03
CA ARG A 20 2.70 41.60 -3.23
C ARG A 20 1.50 41.67 -2.29
N VAL A 21 1.72 41.98 -1.01
CA VAL A 21 0.66 42.15 -0.01
C VAL A 21 0.49 43.63 0.29
N ALA A 22 -0.68 44.18 0.00
CA ALA A 22 -0.99 45.59 0.20
C ALA A 22 -2.37 45.82 0.85
N GLY A 23 -2.54 46.95 1.53
CA GLY A 23 -3.83 47.45 1.97
C GLY A 23 -4.67 47.97 0.80
N THR A 24 -5.97 48.20 1.02
CA THR A 24 -6.88 48.80 0.02
C THR A 24 -6.52 50.25 -0.34
N ASP A 25 -5.74 50.91 0.51
CA ASP A 25 -5.15 52.24 0.28
C ASP A 25 -3.88 52.20 -0.61
N GLY A 26 -3.43 50.99 -0.99
CA GLY A 26 -2.21 50.79 -1.77
C GLY A 26 -0.93 50.72 -0.92
N THR A 27 -1.03 50.77 0.40
CA THR A 27 0.12 50.63 1.31
C THR A 27 0.68 49.21 1.23
N VAL A 28 1.90 49.08 0.70
CA VAL A 28 2.58 47.78 0.57
C VAL A 28 3.23 47.39 1.90
N GLY A 29 2.77 46.30 2.49
CA GLY A 29 3.35 45.74 3.70
C GLY A 29 4.56 44.83 3.41
N GLY A 30 4.58 44.15 2.26
CA GLY A 30 5.64 43.21 1.91
C GLY A 30 5.21 42.18 0.88
N VAL A 31 5.72 40.96 1.02
CA VAL A 31 5.48 39.87 0.07
C VAL A 31 4.86 38.66 0.74
N GLY A 32 4.21 37.82 -0.05
CA GLY A 32 3.74 36.50 0.35
C GLY A 32 3.93 35.52 -0.81
N PHE A 33 3.55 34.26 -0.60
CA PHE A 33 3.52 33.28 -1.69
C PHE A 33 2.37 32.30 -1.53
N LEU A 34 1.85 31.81 -2.66
CA LEU A 34 0.79 30.81 -2.68
C LEU A 34 1.30 29.44 -2.19
N ILE A 35 0.56 28.86 -1.25
CA ILE A 35 0.73 27.48 -0.76
C ILE A 35 -0.46 26.58 -1.16
N ALA A 36 -1.59 27.19 -1.52
CA ALA A 36 -2.72 26.57 -2.20
C ALA A 36 -3.36 27.58 -3.18
N PRO A 37 -4.27 27.18 -4.10
CA PRO A 37 -4.86 28.08 -5.10
C PRO A 37 -5.55 29.31 -4.50
N ASP A 38 -6.08 29.18 -3.29
CA ASP A 38 -6.80 30.21 -2.54
C ASP A 38 -6.07 30.64 -1.25
N LEU A 39 -4.84 30.16 -1.01
CA LEU A 39 -4.14 30.36 0.25
C LEU A 39 -2.71 30.86 0.06
N VAL A 40 -2.41 31.99 0.69
CA VAL A 40 -1.11 32.66 0.68
C VAL A 40 -0.54 32.67 2.09
N ILE A 41 0.77 32.47 2.24
CA ILE A 41 1.47 32.66 3.51
C ILE A 41 2.39 33.88 3.45
N THR A 42 2.47 34.61 4.56
CA THR A 42 3.32 35.79 4.72
C THR A 42 3.65 36.00 6.21
N CYS A 43 4.46 37.01 6.53
CA CYS A 43 4.71 37.38 7.91
C CYS A 43 3.51 38.14 8.52
N ALA A 44 3.24 37.96 9.80
CA ALA A 44 2.18 38.70 10.49
C ALA A 44 2.45 40.21 10.47
N HIS A 45 3.71 40.62 10.59
CA HIS A 45 4.07 42.03 10.48
C HIS A 45 3.80 42.64 9.11
N VAL A 46 3.90 41.88 8.02
CA VAL A 46 3.57 42.35 6.66
C VAL A 46 2.10 42.76 6.58
N VAL A 47 1.21 41.99 7.19
CA VAL A 47 -0.23 42.32 7.27
C VAL A 47 -0.47 43.57 8.13
N ARG A 48 0.22 43.68 9.27
CA ARG A 48 0.14 44.85 10.14
C ARG A 48 0.66 46.11 9.45
N ASP A 49 1.73 46.01 8.69
CA ASP A 49 2.32 47.15 7.97
C ASP A 49 1.42 47.59 6.80
N ALA A 50 0.60 46.68 6.26
CA ALA A 50 -0.40 46.96 5.22
C ALA A 50 -1.74 47.52 5.75
N LEU A 51 -2.24 47.03 6.90
CA LEU A 51 -3.57 47.40 7.45
C LEU A 51 -3.51 48.34 8.66
N GLY A 52 -2.32 48.58 9.20
CA GLY A 52 -2.12 49.26 10.48
C GLY A 52 -2.19 48.31 11.70
N PRO A 53 -1.94 48.83 12.91
CA PRO A 53 -1.92 48.03 14.13
C PRO A 53 -3.31 47.44 14.44
N PRO A 54 -3.37 46.18 14.93
CA PRO A 54 -4.64 45.57 15.32
C PRO A 54 -5.26 46.27 16.52
N ARG A 55 -6.61 46.21 16.63
CA ARG A 55 -7.36 46.79 17.77
C ARG A 55 -7.02 46.10 19.10
N GLU A 56 -6.67 44.82 19.04
CA GLU A 56 -6.20 44.00 20.16
C GLU A 56 -4.75 43.59 19.90
N HIS A 57 -3.88 43.65 20.91
CA HIS A 57 -2.44 43.40 20.76
C HIS A 57 -2.10 41.99 20.24
N THR A 58 -2.99 41.02 20.44
CA THR A 58 -2.82 39.62 20.03
C THR A 58 -3.70 39.20 18.85
N GLY A 59 -4.67 40.03 18.47
CA GLY A 59 -5.63 39.73 17.40
C GLY A 59 -5.11 40.06 16.00
N ALA A 60 -5.74 39.47 14.98
CA ALA A 60 -5.46 39.83 13.59
C ALA A 60 -6.00 41.25 13.28
N PRO A 61 -5.31 42.05 12.46
CA PRO A 61 -5.86 43.30 11.96
C PRO A 61 -7.17 43.06 11.18
N ALA A 62 -8.20 43.86 11.45
CA ALA A 62 -9.44 43.80 10.70
C ALA A 62 -9.30 44.65 9.43
N GLY A 63 -9.52 44.05 8.27
CA GLY A 63 -9.43 44.73 6.99
C GLY A 63 -9.26 43.76 5.83
N GLU A 64 -9.57 44.25 4.64
CA GLU A 64 -9.35 43.52 3.39
C GLU A 64 -7.96 43.88 2.83
N LEU A 65 -7.23 42.87 2.37
CA LEU A 65 -5.95 43.01 1.69
C LEU A 65 -6.14 42.88 0.17
N THR A 66 -5.30 43.56 -0.60
CA THR A 66 -5.19 43.39 -2.05
C THR A 66 -3.88 42.70 -2.37
N LEU A 67 -3.95 41.59 -3.12
CA LEU A 67 -2.79 40.83 -3.57
C LEU A 67 -2.65 40.90 -5.09
N ASP A 68 -1.45 41.15 -5.59
CA ASP A 68 -1.09 41.06 -7.02
C ASP A 68 0.20 40.29 -7.29
N ARG A 69 0.45 39.93 -8.56
CA ARG A 69 1.62 39.16 -9.01
C ARG A 69 2.48 39.97 -9.99
N PRO A 70 3.39 40.83 -9.51
CA PRO A 70 4.09 41.78 -10.36
C PRO A 70 4.92 41.14 -11.48
N LEU A 71 5.38 39.90 -11.24
CA LEU A 71 6.28 39.15 -12.12
C LEU A 71 5.58 38.29 -13.18
N ALA A 72 4.28 38.04 -13.04
CA ALA A 72 3.56 37.03 -13.84
C ALA A 72 2.31 37.58 -14.56
N GLY A 73 2.12 38.90 -14.55
CA GLY A 73 1.10 39.60 -15.34
C GLY A 73 -0.01 40.26 -14.51
N PRO A 74 -0.94 40.95 -15.17
CA PRO A 74 -2.00 41.71 -14.51
C PRO A 74 -3.00 40.78 -13.81
N GLY A 75 -3.34 41.11 -12.57
CA GLY A 75 -4.34 40.38 -11.79
C GLY A 75 -4.29 40.80 -10.32
N ARG A 76 -5.45 41.08 -9.73
CA ARG A 76 -5.60 41.42 -8.31
C ARG A 76 -6.67 40.55 -7.70
N ALA A 77 -6.44 40.12 -6.47
CA ALA A 77 -7.42 39.40 -5.67
C ALA A 77 -7.55 40.04 -4.29
N ALA A 78 -8.78 40.13 -3.80
CA ALA A 78 -9.05 40.47 -2.41
C ALA A 78 -8.72 39.27 -1.51
N ALA A 79 -8.17 39.54 -0.33
CA ALA A 79 -7.82 38.52 0.64
C ALA A 79 -8.13 38.94 2.08
N GLU A 80 -8.33 37.95 2.93
CA GLU A 80 -8.57 38.12 4.36
C GLU A 80 -7.66 37.22 5.18
N VAL A 81 -7.39 37.58 6.42
CA VAL A 81 -6.57 36.76 7.33
C VAL A 81 -7.37 35.52 7.75
N ALA A 82 -6.92 34.35 7.30
CA ALA A 82 -7.51 33.06 7.66
C ALA A 82 -6.87 32.45 8.91
N HIS A 83 -5.56 32.62 9.07
CA HIS A 83 -4.82 32.19 10.26
C HIS A 83 -3.82 33.25 10.68
N TRP A 84 -3.62 33.39 11.99
CA TRP A 84 -2.82 34.45 12.59
C TRP A 84 -2.00 33.94 13.76
N ALA A 85 -0.68 34.10 13.68
CA ALA A 85 0.26 33.88 14.77
C ALA A 85 1.11 35.16 14.95
N PRO A 86 0.80 36.01 15.94
CA PRO A 86 1.50 37.30 16.09
C PRO A 86 2.98 37.10 16.46
N PRO A 87 3.85 38.07 16.16
CA PRO A 87 5.25 38.04 16.60
C PRO A 87 5.32 38.06 18.14
N ARG A 88 6.07 37.13 18.73
CA ARG A 88 6.25 37.00 20.19
C ARG A 88 7.65 37.47 20.65
N PRO A 89 7.83 37.77 21.95
CA PRO A 89 9.12 38.23 22.49
C PRO A 89 10.26 37.20 22.36
N ASP A 90 9.92 35.91 22.37
CA ASP A 90 10.84 34.78 22.12
C ASP A 90 11.13 34.58 20.62
N ARG A 91 10.67 35.51 19.77
CA ARG A 91 10.82 35.52 18.31
C ARG A 91 10.21 34.29 17.63
N THR A 92 9.28 33.61 18.29
CA THR A 92 8.35 32.67 17.65
C THR A 92 7.15 33.42 17.05
N GLY A 93 6.33 32.71 16.28
CA GLY A 93 5.22 33.31 15.54
C GLY A 93 5.70 34.20 14.38
N ASP A 94 5.04 35.34 14.20
CA ASP A 94 5.18 36.24 13.04
C ASP A 94 4.70 35.62 11.71
N ILE A 95 3.58 34.91 11.75
CA ILE A 95 3.03 34.17 10.59
C ILE A 95 1.57 34.57 10.38
N ALA A 96 1.21 34.83 9.13
CA ALA A 96 -0.17 35.01 8.71
C ALA A 96 -0.45 34.17 7.45
N ALA A 97 -1.59 33.49 7.44
CA ALA A 97 -2.13 32.87 6.24
C ALA A 97 -3.33 33.67 5.76
N LEU A 98 -3.33 34.04 4.48
CA LEU A 98 -4.32 34.87 3.83
C LEU A 98 -5.14 34.01 2.87
N ARG A 99 -6.47 34.06 3.00
CA ARG A 99 -7.39 33.41 2.06
C ARG A 99 -7.83 34.38 1.00
N LEU A 100 -7.59 34.03 -0.26
CA LEU A 100 -8.07 34.76 -1.42
C LEU A 100 -9.58 34.53 -1.56
N ARG A 101 -10.34 35.60 -1.84
CA ARG A 101 -11.76 35.46 -2.19
C ARG A 101 -11.95 34.84 -3.57
N GLU A 102 -11.00 35.09 -4.48
CA GLU A 102 -10.95 34.52 -5.81
C GLU A 102 -9.50 34.12 -6.14
N PRO A 103 -9.27 32.98 -6.82
CA PRO A 103 -7.92 32.57 -7.23
C PRO A 103 -7.27 33.60 -8.14
N LEU A 104 -5.96 33.81 -7.96
CA LEU A 104 -5.18 34.66 -8.86
C LEU A 104 -4.99 33.95 -10.22
N PRO A 105 -5.41 34.55 -11.35
CA PRO A 105 -5.31 33.91 -12.66
C PRO A 105 -3.85 33.55 -13.01
N GLY A 106 -3.60 32.29 -13.38
CA GLY A 106 -2.27 31.79 -13.73
C GLY A 106 -1.29 31.69 -12.56
N ALA A 107 -1.76 31.81 -11.31
CA ALA A 107 -0.95 31.56 -10.14
C ALA A 107 -0.88 30.06 -9.85
N VAL A 108 0.33 29.57 -9.56
CA VAL A 108 0.57 28.17 -9.21
C VAL A 108 1.15 28.14 -7.80
N PRO A 109 0.60 27.34 -6.87
CA PRO A 109 1.16 27.23 -5.52
C PRO A 109 2.55 26.59 -5.49
N LEU A 110 3.36 26.96 -4.50
CA LEU A 110 4.69 26.37 -4.30
C LEU A 110 4.61 25.15 -3.38
N ALA A 111 5.25 24.06 -3.79
CA ALA A 111 5.45 22.91 -2.91
C ALA A 111 6.41 23.29 -1.78
N MET A 112 6.01 22.95 -0.55
CA MET A 112 6.86 23.09 0.63
C MET A 112 7.44 21.74 1.06
N ALA A 113 8.61 21.77 1.68
CA ALA A 113 9.28 20.59 2.20
C ALA A 113 9.87 20.87 3.59
N ASP A 114 9.93 19.83 4.41
CA ASP A 114 10.87 19.79 5.50
C ASP A 114 12.23 19.42 4.92
N ALA A 115 13.26 20.10 5.36
CA ALA A 115 14.61 19.69 5.04
C ALA A 115 15.33 19.52 6.37
N GLY A 116 15.83 18.31 6.62
CA GLY A 116 16.47 17.94 7.89
C GLY A 116 17.67 18.84 8.19
N SER A 117 18.87 18.46 7.74
CA SER A 117 20.03 19.35 7.86
C SER A 117 20.03 20.34 6.69
N LEU A 118 19.61 21.57 6.93
CA LEU A 118 19.68 22.67 5.96
C LEU A 118 21.08 23.32 5.84
N TRP A 119 22.06 22.83 6.61
CA TRP A 119 23.37 23.47 6.68
C TRP A 119 24.10 23.50 5.34
N GLY A 120 24.40 24.71 4.86
CA GLY A 120 25.21 24.93 3.67
C GLY A 120 24.44 24.81 2.36
N HIS A 121 23.14 24.53 2.39
CA HIS A 121 22.33 24.44 1.19
C HIS A 121 22.25 25.79 0.47
N PRO A 122 22.41 25.81 -0.87
CA PRO A 122 22.19 27.00 -1.68
C PRO A 122 20.70 27.31 -1.80
N VAL A 123 20.37 28.58 -1.57
CA VAL A 123 18.97 29.06 -1.61
C VAL A 123 18.81 30.28 -2.49
N ARG A 124 17.59 30.45 -3.02
CA ARG A 124 17.14 31.66 -3.69
C ARG A 124 15.96 32.26 -2.94
N VAL A 125 15.95 33.60 -2.89
CA VAL A 125 14.84 34.37 -2.35
C VAL A 125 14.49 35.45 -3.35
N LEU A 126 13.20 35.65 -3.55
CA LEU A 126 12.65 36.70 -4.39
C LEU A 126 11.96 37.74 -3.50
N GLY A 127 12.37 39.00 -3.61
CA GLY A 127 11.79 40.12 -2.87
C GLY A 127 11.24 41.21 -3.79
N LEU A 128 10.22 41.92 -3.32
CA LEU A 128 9.63 43.08 -3.99
C LEU A 128 9.95 44.33 -3.15
N THR A 129 11.06 44.99 -3.46
CA THR A 129 11.51 46.18 -2.70
C THR A 129 11.03 47.47 -3.36
N ARG A 130 11.16 48.62 -2.68
CA ARG A 130 10.84 49.93 -3.29
C ARG A 130 11.75 50.25 -4.48
N ALA A 131 13.02 49.86 -4.43
CA ALA A 131 13.98 50.07 -5.52
C ALA A 131 13.72 49.14 -6.71
N PHE A 132 13.19 47.94 -6.43
CA PHE A 132 12.90 46.91 -7.42
C PHE A 132 11.45 46.41 -7.25
N PRO A 133 10.45 47.23 -7.65
CA PRO A 133 9.03 46.90 -7.49
C PRO A 133 8.57 45.73 -8.38
N ASP A 134 9.38 45.41 -9.40
CA ASP A 134 9.21 44.29 -10.32
C ASP A 134 10.02 43.05 -9.89
N GLY A 135 10.63 43.07 -8.70
CA GLY A 135 11.33 41.93 -8.12
C GLY A 135 12.86 41.97 -8.26
N VAL A 136 13.52 41.49 -7.20
CA VAL A 136 14.97 41.29 -7.16
C VAL A 136 15.29 39.92 -6.56
N TRP A 137 16.22 39.23 -7.21
CA TRP A 137 16.71 37.92 -6.80
C TRP A 137 17.88 38.05 -5.82
N HIS A 138 17.85 37.25 -4.76
CA HIS A 138 18.96 37.11 -3.83
C HIS A 138 19.36 35.64 -3.67
N ALA A 139 20.63 35.35 -3.93
CA ALA A 139 21.21 34.03 -3.71
C ALA A 139 21.93 33.97 -2.36
N GLY A 140 21.71 32.89 -1.61
CA GLY A 140 22.28 32.72 -0.27
C GLY A 140 22.61 31.29 0.07
N ARG A 141 23.02 31.08 1.32
CA ARG A 141 23.15 29.77 1.96
C ARG A 141 22.49 29.75 3.32
N LEU A 142 21.81 28.65 3.61
CA LEU A 142 21.28 28.38 4.94
C LEU A 142 22.41 28.00 5.89
N ARG A 143 22.38 28.60 7.09
CA ARG A 143 23.29 28.34 8.21
C ARG A 143 22.47 27.77 9.34
N GLY A 144 23.15 27.05 10.24
CA GLY A 144 22.52 26.26 11.30
C GLY A 144 21.50 27.03 12.11
N GLU A 145 20.60 26.27 12.72
CA GLU A 145 19.56 26.78 13.60
C GLU A 145 20.17 27.69 14.68
N SER A 146 19.60 28.88 14.81
CA SER A 146 19.84 29.70 15.99
C SER A 146 18.97 29.19 17.14
N ALA A 147 19.25 29.61 18.37
CA ALA A 147 18.21 29.60 19.39
C ALA A 147 16.96 30.28 18.81
N GLU A 148 15.76 29.77 19.13
CA GLU A 148 14.44 30.27 18.66
C GLU A 148 13.90 29.63 17.34
N ASN A 149 14.35 28.43 16.94
CA ASN A 149 13.81 27.67 15.78
C ASN A 149 13.84 28.42 14.44
N ARG A 150 14.81 29.31 14.25
CA ARG A 150 15.02 30.05 13.00
C ARG A 150 16.32 29.61 12.34
N VAL A 151 16.33 29.62 11.01
CA VAL A 151 17.52 29.24 10.22
C VAL A 151 18.13 30.52 9.63
N ARG A 152 19.40 30.77 9.93
CA ARG A 152 20.06 32.01 9.49
C ARG A 152 20.36 31.95 7.99
N LEU A 153 20.05 33.03 7.28
CA LEU A 153 20.40 33.20 5.87
C LEU A 153 21.69 34.02 5.76
N SER A 154 22.66 33.50 5.02
CA SER A 154 23.89 34.22 4.67
C SER A 154 23.95 34.50 3.17
N ALA A 155 24.46 35.66 2.77
CA ALA A 155 24.72 35.96 1.36
C ALA A 155 25.68 34.93 0.74
N ALA A 156 25.49 34.64 -0.55
CA ALA A 156 26.33 33.70 -1.27
C ALA A 156 27.80 34.18 -1.40
N ASP A 157 28.02 35.50 -1.38
CA ASP A 157 29.33 36.15 -1.42
C ASP A 157 29.48 37.22 -0.33
N ARG A 158 30.71 37.70 -0.10
CA ARG A 158 30.99 38.79 0.86
C ARG A 158 30.54 40.18 0.37
N ARG A 159 29.97 40.27 -0.84
CA ARG A 159 29.50 41.52 -1.46
C ARG A 159 27.99 41.69 -1.37
N GLY A 160 27.23 40.61 -1.23
CA GLY A 160 25.81 40.64 -0.93
C GLY A 160 25.55 41.20 0.46
N GLY A 161 24.83 42.32 0.52
CA GLY A 161 24.32 42.88 1.76
C GLY A 161 23.24 41.98 2.40
N PRO A 162 22.83 42.27 3.65
CA PRO A 162 21.67 41.62 4.26
C PRO A 162 20.39 41.90 3.45
N LEU A 163 19.40 41.00 3.52
CA LEU A 163 18.10 41.25 2.90
C LEU A 163 17.46 42.49 3.53
N GLU A 164 16.89 43.35 2.69
CA GLU A 164 16.23 44.59 3.08
C GLU A 164 14.71 44.42 3.24
N HIS A 165 14.03 45.48 3.68
CA HIS A 165 12.57 45.53 3.69
C HIS A 165 12.00 45.30 2.26
N GLY A 166 11.05 44.37 2.14
CA GLY A 166 10.50 43.90 0.86
C GLY A 166 10.78 42.43 0.54
N PHE A 167 11.62 41.75 1.33
CA PHE A 167 11.80 40.30 1.29
C PHE A 167 10.98 39.55 2.36
N SER A 168 10.55 40.23 3.42
CA SER A 168 9.76 39.63 4.50
C SER A 168 8.47 39.01 3.97
N GLY A 169 8.22 37.77 4.37
CA GLY A 169 7.11 36.94 3.91
C GLY A 169 7.38 36.19 2.62
N GLY A 170 8.57 36.34 2.02
CA GLY A 170 8.94 35.69 0.77
C GLY A 170 9.34 34.22 0.97
N PRO A 171 9.22 33.38 -0.05
CA PRO A 171 9.63 31.98 0.03
C PRO A 171 11.16 31.84 0.02
N VAL A 172 11.66 30.90 0.82
CA VAL A 172 13.06 30.44 0.76
C VAL A 172 13.11 29.18 -0.08
N TRP A 173 13.52 29.32 -1.34
CA TRP A 173 13.69 28.21 -2.27
C TRP A 173 15.02 27.52 -2.05
N ASP A 174 14.99 26.21 -1.78
CA ASP A 174 16.17 25.37 -1.68
C ASP A 174 16.44 24.66 -3.01
N GLU A 175 17.64 24.86 -3.57
CA GLU A 175 18.00 24.31 -4.88
C GLU A 175 18.23 22.80 -4.85
N GLN A 176 18.53 22.22 -3.68
CA GLN A 176 18.78 20.80 -3.54
C GLN A 176 17.48 20.02 -3.32
N ALA A 177 16.60 20.54 -2.45
CA ALA A 177 15.26 20.01 -2.25
C ALA A 177 14.34 20.33 -3.43
N GLY A 178 14.65 21.39 -4.20
CA GLY A 178 13.75 21.93 -5.22
C GLY A 178 12.42 22.34 -4.61
N ALA A 179 12.38 22.92 -3.43
CA ALA A 179 11.13 23.25 -2.78
C ALA A 179 11.31 24.46 -1.87
N VAL A 180 10.19 25.02 -1.42
CA VAL A 180 10.24 26.04 -0.38
C VAL A 180 10.47 25.36 0.97
N VAL A 181 11.55 25.71 1.66
CA VAL A 181 11.92 25.14 2.97
C VAL A 181 11.59 26.07 4.14
N GLY A 182 11.09 27.26 3.83
CA GLY A 182 10.68 28.23 4.83
C GLY A 182 10.27 29.58 4.25
N MET A 183 10.00 30.52 5.15
CA MET A 183 9.59 31.88 4.82
C MET A 183 10.59 32.89 5.39
N VAL A 184 10.95 33.91 4.62
CA VAL A 184 11.91 34.93 5.03
C VAL A 184 11.32 35.85 6.08
N VAL A 185 12.11 36.11 7.13
CA VAL A 185 11.89 37.16 8.12
C VAL A 185 13.17 37.98 8.22
N VAL A 186 13.06 39.27 7.92
CA VAL A 186 14.13 40.24 8.16
C VAL A 186 13.93 40.83 9.56
N ALA A 187 14.97 40.75 10.40
CA ALA A 187 14.93 41.26 11.77
C ALA A 187 16.22 42.04 12.09
N GLU A 188 16.10 43.09 12.91
CA GLU A 188 17.27 43.80 13.41
C GLU A 188 17.87 43.07 14.61
N PHE A 189 19.18 42.79 14.56
CA PHE A 189 19.92 42.19 15.65
C PHE A 189 21.12 43.06 16.00
N SER A 190 21.21 43.53 17.25
CA SER A 190 22.30 44.40 17.74
C SER A 190 22.57 45.65 16.86
N GLY A 191 21.52 46.23 16.28
CA GLY A 191 21.63 47.41 15.42
C GLY A 191 22.06 47.14 13.97
N ALA A 192 22.10 45.87 13.53
CA ALA A 192 22.34 45.50 12.14
C ALA A 192 21.23 44.58 11.60
N PRO A 193 20.74 44.79 10.37
CA PRO A 193 19.74 43.91 9.77
C PRO A 193 20.34 42.52 9.53
N GLN A 194 19.61 41.49 9.98
CA GLN A 194 19.92 40.08 9.75
C GLN A 194 18.72 39.38 9.12
N SER A 195 19.02 38.40 8.27
CA SER A 195 18.02 37.65 7.53
C SER A 195 17.90 36.24 8.10
N PHE A 196 16.66 35.87 8.45
CA PHE A 196 16.31 34.56 8.95
C PHE A 196 15.23 33.92 8.07
N ALA A 197 15.13 32.61 8.16
CA ALA A 197 14.01 31.84 7.63
C ALA A 197 13.24 31.22 8.80
N ILE A 198 11.91 31.30 8.78
CA ILE A 198 11.03 30.44 9.57
C ILE A 198 10.87 29.13 8.79
N PRO A 199 11.38 27.99 9.29
CA PRO A 199 11.29 26.71 8.59
C PRO A 199 9.85 26.19 8.45
N THR A 200 9.59 25.34 7.45
CA THR A 200 8.29 24.69 7.24
C THR A 200 7.74 24.03 8.50
N GLU A 201 8.58 23.32 9.26
CA GLU A 201 8.19 22.69 10.53
C GLU A 201 7.71 23.70 11.59
N SER A 202 8.31 24.89 11.64
CA SER A 202 7.90 25.95 12.55
C SER A 202 6.59 26.59 12.11
N LEU A 203 6.38 26.75 10.80
CA LEU A 203 5.10 27.21 10.24
C LEU A 203 3.95 26.26 10.63
N VAL A 204 4.19 24.95 10.54
CA VAL A 204 3.21 23.91 10.92
C VAL A 204 3.00 23.86 12.43
N SER A 205 4.05 24.02 13.23
CA SER A 205 3.94 24.04 14.69
C SER A 205 3.11 25.23 15.18
N GLU A 206 3.26 26.40 14.57
CA GLU A 206 2.52 27.62 14.94
C GLU A 206 1.08 27.62 14.40
N ILE A 207 0.85 27.03 13.23
CA ILE A 207 -0.48 26.92 12.62
C ILE A 207 -0.74 25.47 12.17
N PRO A 208 -1.14 24.56 13.10
CA PRO A 208 -1.34 23.14 12.79
C PRO A 208 -2.38 22.87 11.70
N ALA A 209 -3.34 23.78 11.50
CA ALA A 209 -4.33 23.71 10.43
C ALA A 209 -3.70 23.70 9.02
N LEU A 210 -2.48 24.22 8.86
CA LEU A 210 -1.77 24.24 7.58
C LEU A 210 -0.99 22.95 7.30
N ALA A 211 -0.89 22.02 8.25
CA ALA A 211 -0.07 20.81 8.11
C ALA A 211 -0.38 20.02 6.83
N GLY A 212 -1.65 19.85 6.48
CA GLY A 212 -2.05 19.11 5.28
C GLY A 212 -1.65 19.77 3.96
N VAL A 213 -1.48 21.09 3.95
CA VAL A 213 -1.08 21.87 2.76
C VAL A 213 0.44 21.97 2.67
N LEU A 214 1.12 22.22 3.80
CA LEU A 214 2.57 22.41 3.83
C LEU A 214 3.34 21.09 3.83
N ARG A 215 2.73 20.02 4.36
CA ARG A 215 3.32 18.67 4.49
C ARG A 215 2.32 17.62 4.02
N PRO A 216 1.90 17.65 2.75
CA PRO A 216 0.96 16.68 2.24
C PRO A 216 1.57 15.27 2.34
N ALA A 217 0.78 14.33 2.87
CA ALA A 217 1.14 12.92 2.83
C ALA A 217 1.18 12.45 1.36
N SER A 218 1.99 11.43 1.06
CA SER A 218 1.94 10.80 -0.26
C SER A 218 0.51 10.33 -0.56
N PRO A 219 -0.09 10.77 -1.68
CA PRO A 219 -1.39 10.28 -2.08
C PRO A 219 -1.27 8.88 -2.72
N PHE A 220 -0.06 8.43 -3.03
CA PHE A 220 0.22 7.09 -3.55
C PHE A 220 0.62 6.15 -2.41
N ARG A 221 -0.02 4.97 -2.38
CA ARG A 221 0.15 3.95 -1.32
C ARG A 221 1.29 2.97 -1.58
N GLY A 222 2.05 3.14 -2.66
CA GLY A 222 3.13 2.22 -3.00
C GLY A 222 2.60 0.81 -3.24
N LEU A 223 3.10 -0.14 -2.45
CA LEU A 223 2.69 -1.55 -2.46
C LEU A 223 1.60 -1.87 -1.43
N ASP A 224 1.19 -0.91 -0.62
CA ASP A 224 0.16 -1.14 0.40
C ASP A 224 -1.23 -1.27 -0.23
N THR A 225 -2.05 -2.10 0.39
CA THR A 225 -3.47 -2.24 0.02
C THR A 225 -4.24 -1.02 0.51
N PHE A 226 -5.09 -0.46 -0.36
CA PHE A 226 -6.05 0.58 0.08
C PHE A 226 -7.06 -0.05 1.03
N ARG A 227 -7.26 0.59 2.19
CA ARG A 227 -8.22 0.18 3.22
C ARG A 227 -9.38 1.17 3.26
N GLU A 228 -10.36 0.88 4.10
CA GLU A 228 -11.53 1.73 4.29
C GLU A 228 -11.22 3.20 4.60
N PRO A 229 -10.23 3.56 5.46
CA PRO A 229 -9.86 4.97 5.66
C PRO A 229 -9.26 5.65 4.42
N ASP A 230 -8.81 4.87 3.44
CA ASP A 230 -8.22 5.36 2.20
C ASP A 230 -9.27 5.53 1.08
N ALA A 231 -10.56 5.29 1.36
CA ALA A 231 -11.65 5.31 0.38
C ALA A 231 -11.70 6.61 -0.43
N ASP A 232 -11.49 7.74 0.24
CA ASP A 232 -11.46 9.05 -0.40
C ASP A 232 -10.34 9.18 -1.44
N GLY A 233 -9.22 8.44 -1.30
CA GLY A 233 -8.09 8.44 -2.23
C GLY A 233 -8.09 7.26 -3.21
N TYR A 234 -9.16 6.46 -3.24
CA TYR A 234 -9.27 5.28 -4.10
C TYR A 234 -10.07 5.60 -5.37
N PHE A 235 -9.43 5.50 -6.54
CA PHE A 235 -10.01 5.93 -7.82
C PHE A 235 -9.97 4.83 -8.89
N GLY A 236 -10.74 5.03 -9.97
CA GLY A 236 -10.74 4.18 -11.16
C GLY A 236 -11.51 2.86 -11.04
N ARG A 237 -12.16 2.56 -9.90
CA ARG A 237 -13.02 1.37 -9.71
C ARG A 237 -14.38 1.68 -9.09
N ASP A 238 -14.86 2.91 -9.25
CA ASP A 238 -16.13 3.32 -8.64
C ASP A 238 -17.31 2.49 -9.17
N ALA A 239 -17.35 2.22 -10.48
CA ALA A 239 -18.40 1.41 -11.10
C ALA A 239 -18.41 -0.04 -10.60
N GLU A 240 -17.24 -0.69 -10.51
CA GLU A 240 -17.14 -2.05 -9.97
C GLU A 240 -17.48 -2.10 -8.48
N ALA A 241 -17.07 -1.09 -7.71
CA ALA A 241 -17.40 -0.99 -6.29
C ALA A 241 -18.90 -0.83 -6.07
N GLU A 242 -19.56 0.02 -6.85
CA GLU A 242 -21.01 0.24 -6.81
C GLU A 242 -21.80 -1.00 -7.21
N ASP A 243 -21.41 -1.69 -8.27
CA ASP A 243 -22.06 -2.93 -8.70
C ASP A 243 -21.96 -4.02 -7.63
N ILE A 244 -20.76 -4.28 -7.09
CA ILE A 244 -20.57 -5.31 -6.05
C ILE A 244 -21.32 -4.91 -4.78
N ALA A 245 -21.28 -3.62 -4.41
CA ALA A 245 -22.01 -3.14 -3.25
C ALA A 245 -23.52 -3.30 -3.42
N GLY A 246 -24.06 -2.99 -4.61
CA GLY A 246 -25.47 -3.18 -4.93
C GLY A 246 -25.92 -4.64 -4.85
N LEU A 247 -25.10 -5.59 -5.31
CA LEU A 247 -25.40 -7.03 -5.19
C LEU A 247 -25.50 -7.51 -3.73
N LEU A 248 -24.65 -6.97 -2.85
CA LEU A 248 -24.59 -7.37 -1.44
C LEU A 248 -25.63 -6.64 -0.57
N GLY A 249 -25.83 -5.34 -0.81
CA GLY A 249 -26.64 -4.45 0.01
C GLY A 249 -28.13 -4.45 -0.35
N ARG A 250 -28.47 -4.58 -1.65
CA ARG A 250 -29.85 -4.61 -2.14
C ARG A 250 -30.35 -6.02 -2.48
N GLY A 251 -29.44 -6.98 -2.67
CA GLY A 251 -29.71 -8.28 -3.28
C GLY A 251 -29.88 -9.44 -2.29
N ASP A 252 -30.71 -10.40 -2.71
CA ASP A 252 -31.03 -11.68 -2.06
C ASP A 252 -29.83 -12.65 -1.94
N LEU A 253 -28.61 -12.20 -2.24
CA LEU A 253 -27.43 -13.05 -2.36
C LEU A 253 -26.65 -13.13 -1.05
N PRO A 254 -26.30 -14.33 -0.57
CA PRO A 254 -25.51 -14.50 0.66
C PRO A 254 -24.03 -14.09 0.48
N GLY A 255 -23.51 -14.02 -0.75
CA GLY A 255 -22.14 -13.57 -0.99
C GLY A 255 -21.72 -13.36 -2.44
N VAL A 256 -20.56 -12.72 -2.60
CA VAL A 256 -19.89 -12.44 -3.87
C VAL A 256 -18.44 -12.91 -3.80
N ALA A 257 -17.99 -13.58 -4.86
CA ALA A 257 -16.61 -14.01 -5.02
C ALA A 257 -15.92 -13.18 -6.10
N LEU A 258 -15.04 -12.27 -5.69
CA LEU A 258 -14.25 -11.44 -6.57
C LEU A 258 -13.02 -12.21 -7.05
N THR A 259 -12.98 -12.54 -8.34
CA THR A 259 -11.90 -13.36 -8.93
C THR A 259 -11.02 -12.53 -9.86
N GLY A 260 -9.74 -12.86 -9.95
CA GLY A 260 -8.82 -12.14 -10.85
C GLY A 260 -7.36 -12.46 -10.58
N PRO A 261 -6.45 -12.10 -11.49
CA PRO A 261 -5.02 -12.36 -11.32
C PRO A 261 -4.43 -11.61 -10.11
N SER A 262 -3.23 -12.00 -9.67
CA SER A 262 -2.57 -11.24 -8.60
C SER A 262 -2.28 -9.80 -9.04
N GLY A 263 -2.39 -8.86 -8.11
CA GLY A 263 -2.12 -7.45 -8.37
C GLY A 263 -3.14 -6.69 -9.23
N CYS A 264 -4.33 -7.23 -9.56
CA CYS A 264 -5.38 -6.47 -10.26
C CYS A 264 -6.23 -5.55 -9.35
N GLY A 265 -5.93 -5.52 -8.04
CA GLY A 265 -6.58 -4.63 -7.08
C GLY A 265 -7.77 -5.23 -6.31
N LYS A 266 -7.93 -6.56 -6.28
CA LYS A 266 -9.05 -7.24 -5.59
C LYS A 266 -9.21 -6.81 -4.13
N SER A 267 -8.12 -6.88 -3.35
CA SER A 267 -8.12 -6.52 -1.94
C SER A 267 -8.46 -5.04 -1.72
N SER A 268 -7.89 -4.15 -2.53
CA SER A 268 -8.20 -2.71 -2.49
C SER A 268 -9.66 -2.44 -2.86
N LEU A 269 -10.22 -3.11 -3.87
CA LEU A 269 -11.62 -2.97 -4.25
C LEU A 269 -12.55 -3.44 -3.13
N ALA A 270 -12.27 -4.57 -2.50
CA ALA A 270 -13.06 -5.08 -1.40
C ALA A 270 -13.04 -4.14 -0.18
N LEU A 271 -11.87 -3.63 0.19
CA LEU A 271 -11.66 -2.90 1.44
C LEU A 271 -11.88 -1.38 1.34
N ALA A 272 -11.51 -0.75 0.23
CA ALA A 272 -11.64 0.70 0.03
C ALA A 272 -12.77 1.06 -0.93
N GLY A 273 -13.20 0.14 -1.81
CA GLY A 273 -14.33 0.34 -2.70
C GLY A 273 -15.66 -0.09 -2.08
N VAL A 274 -15.77 -1.37 -1.73
CA VAL A 274 -17.05 -1.99 -1.35
C VAL A 274 -17.37 -1.80 0.14
N ALA A 275 -16.43 -2.12 1.03
CA ALA A 275 -16.64 -2.05 2.48
C ALA A 275 -17.19 -0.68 2.97
N PRO A 276 -16.67 0.49 2.55
CA PRO A 276 -17.19 1.77 3.02
C PRO A 276 -18.63 2.02 2.54
N ARG A 277 -18.98 1.58 1.32
CA ARG A 277 -20.34 1.69 0.77
C ARG A 277 -21.33 0.86 1.57
N LEU A 278 -20.98 -0.39 1.92
CA LEU A 278 -21.82 -1.23 2.78
C LEU A 278 -21.93 -0.69 4.20
N ARG A 279 -20.85 -0.11 4.75
CA ARG A 279 -20.92 0.54 6.06
C ARG A 279 -21.86 1.74 6.05
N ALA A 280 -21.87 2.55 4.98
CA ALA A 280 -22.84 3.63 4.80
C ALA A 280 -24.29 3.11 4.71
N GLU A 281 -24.49 1.88 4.23
CA GLU A 281 -25.79 1.20 4.24
C GLU A 281 -26.13 0.55 5.59
N GLY A 282 -25.27 0.65 6.62
CA GLY A 282 -25.51 0.14 7.97
C GLY A 282 -25.00 -1.28 8.24
N TYR A 283 -24.00 -1.75 7.49
CA TYR A 283 -23.30 -3.00 7.78
C TYR A 283 -22.07 -2.78 8.66
N GLU A 284 -21.85 -3.68 9.60
CA GLU A 284 -20.56 -3.83 10.26
C GLU A 284 -19.63 -4.74 9.44
N VAL A 285 -18.49 -4.19 9.04
CA VAL A 285 -17.49 -4.88 8.23
C VAL A 285 -16.47 -5.58 9.13
N LEU A 286 -16.35 -6.89 8.95
CA LEU A 286 -15.39 -7.79 9.56
C LEU A 286 -14.38 -8.21 8.49
N VAL A 287 -13.08 -7.96 8.72
CA VAL A 287 -12.05 -8.31 7.75
C VAL A 287 -11.25 -9.51 8.26
N LEU A 288 -11.22 -10.58 7.46
CA LEU A 288 -10.36 -11.74 7.68
C LEU A 288 -9.42 -11.89 6.48
N ARG A 289 -8.12 -11.64 6.71
CA ARG A 289 -7.07 -11.97 5.74
C ARG A 289 -6.59 -13.39 5.99
N ALA A 290 -6.56 -14.21 4.95
CA ALA A 290 -6.16 -15.62 5.04
C ALA A 290 -4.64 -15.85 4.89
N ASP A 291 -3.83 -14.79 4.87
CA ASP A 291 -2.40 -14.80 4.54
C ASP A 291 -1.46 -15.19 5.70
N GLY A 292 -2.00 -15.83 6.74
CA GLY A 292 -1.21 -16.33 7.87
C GLY A 292 -1.73 -17.64 8.44
N ASP A 293 -0.89 -18.34 9.21
CA ASP A 293 -1.26 -19.62 9.84
C ASP A 293 -2.29 -19.47 10.96
N THR A 294 -2.89 -18.28 11.16
CA THR A 294 -3.78 -18.01 12.29
C THR A 294 -5.11 -18.69 12.01
N PRO A 295 -5.63 -19.54 12.91
CA PRO A 295 -6.93 -20.17 12.70
C PRO A 295 -8.01 -19.10 12.46
N PRO A 296 -8.92 -19.31 11.49
CA PRO A 296 -9.97 -18.34 11.17
C PRO A 296 -10.78 -17.87 12.40
N ARG A 297 -11.06 -18.78 13.33
CA ARG A 297 -11.73 -18.46 14.60
C ARG A 297 -10.97 -17.40 15.41
N THR A 298 -9.67 -17.61 15.65
CA THR A 298 -8.84 -16.69 16.43
C THR A 298 -8.73 -15.33 15.75
N ALA A 299 -8.61 -15.33 14.42
CA ALA A 299 -8.55 -14.09 13.65
C ALA A 299 -9.88 -13.30 13.70
N LEU A 300 -11.03 -13.98 13.60
CA LEU A 300 -12.34 -13.36 13.77
C LEU A 300 -12.58 -12.85 15.19
N ALA A 301 -12.17 -13.60 16.21
CA ALA A 301 -12.26 -13.15 17.61
C ALA A 301 -11.41 -11.89 17.84
N ALA A 302 -10.21 -11.84 17.26
CA ALA A 302 -9.34 -10.66 17.36
C ALA A 302 -9.95 -9.44 16.63
N GLU A 303 -10.60 -9.66 15.49
CA GLU A 303 -11.28 -8.61 14.74
C GLU A 303 -12.52 -8.07 15.46
N LEU A 304 -13.34 -8.96 16.04
CA LEU A 304 -14.47 -8.56 16.90
C LEU A 304 -14.02 -7.76 18.11
N LEU A 305 -12.92 -8.19 18.75
CA LEU A 305 -12.34 -7.46 19.88
C LEU A 305 -11.84 -6.07 19.46
N ARG A 306 -11.31 -5.94 18.23
CA ARG A 306 -10.87 -4.66 17.68
C ARG A 306 -12.06 -3.72 17.45
N LEU A 307 -13.16 -4.23 16.90
CA LEU A 307 -14.38 -3.45 16.63
C LEU A 307 -15.14 -3.06 17.90
N ALA A 308 -15.21 -3.95 18.90
CA ALA A 308 -15.82 -3.66 20.19
C ALA A 308 -15.08 -2.53 20.96
N GLY A 309 -13.84 -2.25 20.58
CA GLY A 309 -13.00 -1.24 21.21
C GLY A 309 -12.44 -1.69 22.57
N PRO A 310 -11.65 -0.83 23.24
CA PRO A 310 -11.14 -1.13 24.57
C PRO A 310 -12.30 -1.21 25.57
N GLY A 311 -12.46 -2.37 26.20
CA GLY A 311 -13.40 -2.56 27.31
C GLY A 311 -13.05 -1.69 28.53
N PRO A 312 -13.94 -1.62 29.55
CA PRO A 312 -13.67 -0.91 30.78
C PRO A 312 -12.34 -1.38 31.41
N HIS A 313 -11.58 -0.42 31.92
CA HIS A 313 -10.13 -0.43 32.14
C HIS A 313 -9.52 -1.77 32.60
N GLY A 314 -8.57 -2.31 31.81
CA GLY A 314 -7.63 -3.34 32.27
C GLY A 314 -8.03 -4.80 32.06
N ALA A 315 -9.06 -5.11 31.26
CA ALA A 315 -9.38 -6.50 30.92
C ALA A 315 -8.19 -7.20 30.24
N ASP A 316 -7.84 -8.41 30.72
CA ASP A 316 -6.84 -9.26 30.07
C ASP A 316 -7.28 -9.53 28.63
N ARG A 317 -6.57 -8.94 27.66
CA ARG A 317 -6.84 -9.08 26.23
C ARG A 317 -6.84 -10.55 25.80
N GLY A 318 -6.02 -11.38 26.44
CA GLY A 318 -5.99 -12.83 26.21
C GLY A 318 -7.26 -13.52 26.68
N ALA A 319 -7.78 -13.16 27.86
CA ALA A 319 -9.06 -13.67 28.37
C ALA A 319 -10.24 -13.19 27.51
N ALA A 320 -10.24 -11.92 27.10
CA ALA A 320 -11.27 -11.37 26.21
C ALA A 320 -11.27 -12.09 24.85
N LEU A 321 -10.09 -12.36 24.29
CA LEU A 321 -9.96 -13.12 23.04
C LEU A 321 -10.53 -14.54 23.20
N ARG A 322 -10.15 -15.28 24.26
CA ARG A 322 -10.68 -16.62 24.53
C ARG A 322 -12.21 -16.63 24.71
N GLY A 323 -12.74 -15.64 25.44
CA GLY A 323 -14.18 -15.49 25.62
C GLY A 323 -14.91 -15.29 24.28
N LEU A 324 -14.33 -14.50 23.37
CA LEU A 324 -14.88 -14.33 22.02
C LEU A 324 -14.76 -15.61 21.17
N GLU A 325 -13.68 -16.38 21.30
CA GLU A 325 -13.57 -17.69 20.65
C GLU A 325 -14.68 -18.65 21.12
N GLU A 326 -14.96 -18.69 22.42
CA GLU A 326 -16.05 -19.49 23.00
C GLU A 326 -17.45 -19.00 22.54
N GLU A 327 -17.62 -17.69 22.35
CA GLU A 327 -18.84 -17.11 21.79
C GLU A 327 -19.04 -17.50 20.32
N LEU A 328 -17.96 -17.48 19.51
CA LEU A 328 -17.97 -17.94 18.12
C LEU A 328 -18.33 -19.43 18.03
N ASP A 329 -17.76 -20.27 18.90
CA ASP A 329 -18.03 -21.70 18.94
C ASP A 329 -19.49 -21.99 19.36
N ARG A 330 -20.04 -21.24 20.34
CA ARG A 330 -21.40 -21.46 20.84
C ARG A 330 -22.51 -20.89 19.96
N HIS A 331 -22.24 -19.79 19.26
CA HIS A 331 -23.31 -18.99 18.64
C HIS A 331 -23.01 -18.56 17.20
N GLY A 332 -21.89 -18.98 16.63
CA GLY A 332 -21.44 -18.59 15.29
C GLY A 332 -21.07 -17.11 15.19
N LEU A 333 -20.68 -16.70 13.99
CA LEU A 333 -20.15 -15.35 13.72
C LEU A 333 -21.15 -14.24 14.07
N VAL A 334 -22.39 -14.33 13.54
CA VAL A 334 -23.42 -13.31 13.76
C VAL A 334 -23.81 -13.22 15.23
N GLY A 335 -23.97 -14.36 15.91
CA GLY A 335 -24.34 -14.37 17.33
C GLY A 335 -23.26 -13.75 18.21
N ALA A 336 -21.99 -14.13 17.98
CA ALA A 336 -20.86 -13.54 18.68
C ALA A 336 -20.73 -12.04 18.40
N ALA A 337 -20.89 -11.61 17.14
CA ALA A 337 -20.81 -10.21 16.74
C ALA A 337 -21.89 -9.35 17.41
N ARG A 338 -23.15 -9.82 17.44
CA ARG A 338 -24.26 -9.11 18.11
C ARG A 338 -23.99 -8.86 19.58
N ARG A 339 -23.43 -9.85 20.29
CA ARG A 339 -23.09 -9.72 21.70
C ARG A 339 -21.85 -8.88 21.94
N ALA A 340 -20.83 -9.02 21.11
CA ALA A 340 -19.59 -8.26 21.23
C ALA A 340 -19.79 -6.76 20.94
N LEU A 341 -20.62 -6.44 19.94
CA LEU A 341 -20.84 -5.06 19.48
C LEU A 341 -22.09 -4.41 20.08
N GLY A 342 -22.93 -5.17 20.80
CA GLY A 342 -24.13 -4.66 21.46
C GLY A 342 -25.27 -4.28 20.51
N ASP A 343 -25.24 -4.73 19.26
CA ASP A 343 -26.27 -4.46 18.25
C ASP A 343 -27.04 -5.74 17.88
N PRO A 344 -28.26 -5.94 18.40
CA PRO A 344 -29.06 -7.14 18.12
C PRO A 344 -29.64 -7.16 16.69
N ALA A 345 -29.76 -6.02 16.01
CA ALA A 345 -30.28 -5.91 14.64
C ALA A 345 -29.17 -5.81 13.58
N GLY A 346 -27.90 -5.84 14.01
CA GLY A 346 -26.74 -5.61 13.17
C GLY A 346 -26.71 -6.51 11.93
N ARG A 347 -26.36 -5.88 10.80
CA ARG A 347 -25.99 -6.53 9.54
C ARG A 347 -24.48 -6.58 9.45
N TYR A 348 -23.93 -7.65 8.90
CA TYR A 348 -22.50 -7.92 8.89
C TYR A 348 -22.02 -8.23 7.49
N LEU A 349 -20.92 -7.58 7.09
CA LEU A 349 -20.15 -7.95 5.91
C LEU A 349 -18.87 -8.63 6.36
N LEU A 350 -18.70 -9.91 6.03
CA LEU A 350 -17.42 -10.61 6.17
C LEU A 350 -16.62 -10.47 4.88
N VAL A 351 -15.51 -9.73 4.94
CA VAL A 351 -14.54 -9.66 3.85
C VAL A 351 -13.46 -10.72 4.07
N LEU A 352 -13.47 -11.76 3.22
CA LEU A 352 -12.47 -12.83 3.20
C LEU A 352 -11.42 -12.53 2.13
N ASP A 353 -10.32 -11.92 2.53
CA ASP A 353 -9.26 -11.52 1.60
C ASP A 353 -8.20 -12.62 1.44
N GLN A 354 -7.75 -12.84 0.21
CA GLN A 354 -6.79 -13.87 -0.21
C GLN A 354 -7.26 -15.29 0.14
N ALA A 355 -8.51 -15.61 -0.17
CA ALA A 355 -9.17 -16.84 0.28
C ALA A 355 -8.45 -18.13 -0.18
N GLU A 356 -7.66 -18.09 -1.25
CA GLU A 356 -6.77 -19.19 -1.69
C GLU A 356 -5.70 -19.58 -0.66
N GLN A 357 -5.44 -18.73 0.34
CA GLN A 357 -4.48 -19.00 1.41
C GLN A 357 -5.10 -19.66 2.64
N LEU A 358 -6.44 -19.80 2.69
CA LEU A 358 -7.12 -20.41 3.82
C LEU A 358 -6.61 -21.84 4.05
N PRO A 359 -6.30 -22.21 5.31
CA PRO A 359 -5.93 -23.58 5.60
C PRO A 359 -7.16 -24.48 5.41
N ALA A 360 -6.94 -25.69 4.89
CA ALA A 360 -7.99 -26.69 4.67
C ALA A 360 -8.43 -27.33 6.01
N VAL A 361 -9.07 -26.53 6.87
CA VAL A 361 -9.54 -26.89 8.21
C VAL A 361 -11.08 -26.92 8.18
N PRO A 362 -11.71 -28.08 7.94
CA PRO A 362 -13.16 -28.19 7.72
C PRO A 362 -14.00 -27.60 8.85
N GLU A 363 -13.49 -27.60 10.08
CA GLU A 363 -14.15 -27.06 11.27
C GLU A 363 -14.44 -25.55 11.15
N ALA A 364 -13.68 -24.82 10.33
CA ALA A 364 -13.91 -23.40 10.08
C ALA A 364 -15.08 -23.13 9.11
N ALA A 365 -15.58 -24.15 8.39
CA ALA A 365 -16.62 -23.99 7.37
C ALA A 365 -17.91 -23.43 7.97
N GLY A 366 -18.36 -24.00 9.09
CA GLY A 366 -19.59 -23.56 9.75
C GLY A 366 -19.52 -22.15 10.30
N LEU A 367 -18.30 -21.63 10.55
CA LEU A 367 -18.10 -20.28 11.03
C LEU A 367 -18.11 -19.24 9.91
N LEU A 368 -17.40 -19.53 8.80
CA LEU A 368 -17.25 -18.61 7.67
C LEU A 368 -18.43 -18.67 6.70
N PHE A 369 -19.02 -19.86 6.53
CA PHE A 369 -20.10 -20.16 5.59
C PHE A 369 -21.19 -21.01 6.27
N PRO A 370 -21.88 -20.45 7.29
CA PRO A 370 -22.92 -21.15 8.03
C PRO A 370 -24.04 -21.68 7.12
N ASP A 371 -24.61 -22.83 7.53
CA ASP A 371 -25.75 -23.47 6.87
C ASP A 371 -26.85 -23.80 7.89
N PRO A 372 -28.06 -23.19 7.80
CA PRO A 372 -28.48 -22.18 6.82
C PRO A 372 -27.72 -20.85 6.95
N HIS A 373 -27.57 -20.13 5.84
CA HIS A 373 -26.87 -18.84 5.83
C HIS A 373 -27.72 -17.74 6.50
N PRO A 374 -27.21 -17.01 7.51
CA PRO A 374 -27.95 -15.93 8.15
C PRO A 374 -28.26 -14.79 7.18
N GLU A 375 -29.49 -14.28 7.22
CA GLU A 375 -29.89 -13.10 6.43
C GLU A 375 -29.12 -11.83 6.82
N ALA A 376 -28.65 -11.75 8.07
CA ALA A 376 -27.85 -10.65 8.57
C ALA A 376 -26.38 -10.70 8.12
N LEU A 377 -25.92 -11.79 7.49
CA LEU A 377 -24.53 -11.95 7.05
C LEU A 377 -24.45 -11.82 5.53
N ARG A 378 -23.41 -11.15 5.05
CA ARG A 378 -22.99 -11.13 3.65
C ARG A 378 -21.51 -11.48 3.60
N VAL A 379 -21.08 -12.24 2.60
CA VAL A 379 -19.67 -12.60 2.45
C VAL A 379 -19.13 -12.05 1.13
N LEU A 380 -18.06 -11.26 1.22
CA LEU A 380 -17.26 -10.84 0.07
C LEU A 380 -15.91 -11.53 0.15
N LEU A 381 -15.63 -12.45 -0.77
CA LEU A 381 -14.34 -13.15 -0.79
C LEU A 381 -13.52 -12.72 -2.01
N THR A 382 -12.21 -12.56 -1.83
CA THR A 382 -11.27 -12.36 -2.94
C THR A 382 -10.55 -13.68 -3.22
N LEU A 383 -10.44 -14.05 -4.49
CA LEU A 383 -9.82 -15.29 -4.92
C LEU A 383 -8.95 -15.06 -6.16
N ARG A 384 -7.78 -15.68 -6.22
CA ARG A 384 -6.99 -15.68 -7.46
C ARG A 384 -7.64 -16.54 -8.56
N ALA A 385 -7.56 -16.05 -9.80
CA ALA A 385 -8.16 -16.73 -10.95
C ALA A 385 -7.53 -18.11 -11.24
N ASP A 386 -6.23 -18.28 -10.99
CA ASP A 386 -5.51 -19.55 -11.15
C ASP A 386 -5.84 -20.59 -10.07
N PHE A 387 -6.56 -20.20 -9.01
CA PHE A 387 -7.03 -21.10 -7.97
C PHE A 387 -8.47 -21.59 -8.20
N LEU A 388 -9.18 -21.07 -9.20
CA LEU A 388 -10.58 -21.43 -9.47
C LEU A 388 -10.78 -22.91 -9.80
N GLU A 389 -9.78 -23.58 -10.36
CA GLU A 389 -9.85 -25.02 -10.66
C GLU A 389 -9.74 -25.87 -9.38
N ALA A 390 -8.90 -25.44 -8.42
CA ALA A 390 -8.70 -26.14 -7.15
C ALA A 390 -9.81 -25.83 -6.12
N ALA A 391 -10.42 -24.65 -6.19
CA ALA A 391 -11.34 -24.15 -5.18
C ALA A 391 -12.59 -25.03 -4.94
N PRO A 392 -13.24 -25.65 -5.95
CA PRO A 392 -14.38 -26.54 -5.73
C PRO A 392 -14.06 -27.76 -4.86
N SER A 393 -12.81 -28.25 -4.93
CA SER A 393 -12.34 -29.39 -4.13
C SER A 393 -11.86 -28.97 -2.73
N HIS A 394 -11.77 -27.66 -2.45
CA HIS A 394 -11.30 -27.17 -1.17
C HIS A 394 -12.43 -27.23 -0.12
N PRO A 395 -12.20 -27.79 1.09
CA PRO A 395 -13.25 -28.00 2.09
C PRO A 395 -14.00 -26.73 2.50
N LEU A 396 -13.34 -25.58 2.49
CA LEU A 396 -13.93 -24.29 2.83
C LEU A 396 -14.45 -23.51 1.62
N LEU A 397 -13.79 -23.61 0.46
CA LEU A 397 -14.07 -22.72 -0.67
C LEU A 397 -15.11 -23.31 -1.62
N GLY A 398 -15.20 -24.63 -1.73
CA GLY A 398 -16.22 -25.28 -2.55
C GLY A 398 -17.64 -24.88 -2.15
N PRO A 399 -18.02 -25.03 -0.87
CA PRO A 399 -19.33 -24.58 -0.38
C PRO A 399 -19.55 -23.07 -0.54
N ALA A 400 -18.52 -22.27 -0.31
CA ALA A 400 -18.56 -20.82 -0.45
C ALA A 400 -18.87 -20.38 -1.88
N LEU A 401 -18.15 -20.94 -2.86
CA LEU A 401 -18.32 -20.63 -4.27
C LEU A 401 -19.66 -21.12 -4.81
N GLY A 402 -20.19 -22.23 -4.30
CA GLY A 402 -21.52 -22.73 -4.68
C GLY A 402 -22.67 -21.79 -4.28
N ARG A 403 -22.45 -20.89 -3.31
CA ARG A 403 -23.45 -19.92 -2.80
C ARG A 403 -23.17 -18.49 -3.25
N ALA A 404 -21.94 -18.21 -3.67
CA ALA A 404 -21.52 -16.88 -4.05
C ALA A 404 -21.74 -16.63 -5.55
N THR A 405 -22.11 -15.40 -5.90
CA THR A 405 -22.00 -14.96 -7.29
C THR A 405 -20.55 -14.63 -7.61
N VAL A 406 -19.99 -15.32 -8.60
CA VAL A 406 -18.60 -15.09 -9.04
C VAL A 406 -18.56 -13.86 -9.94
N ARG A 407 -17.73 -12.87 -9.57
CA ARG A 407 -17.51 -11.63 -10.33
C ARG A 407 -16.03 -11.52 -10.72
N PRO A 408 -15.68 -11.66 -12.02
CA PRO A 408 -14.31 -11.47 -12.47
C PRO A 408 -13.93 -9.99 -12.48
N LEU A 409 -12.78 -9.67 -11.90
CA LEU A 409 -12.14 -8.37 -11.95
C LEU A 409 -11.12 -8.34 -13.09
N LEU A 410 -11.51 -7.68 -14.17
CA LEU A 410 -10.66 -7.48 -15.35
C LEU A 410 -9.55 -6.47 -15.06
N PRO A 411 -8.43 -6.50 -15.82
CA PRO A 411 -7.43 -5.44 -15.79
C PRO A 411 -8.06 -4.05 -15.97
N MET A 412 -7.46 -3.02 -15.36
CA MET A 412 -7.95 -1.65 -15.53
C MET A 412 -7.80 -1.21 -16.98
N THR A 413 -8.80 -0.49 -17.47
CA THR A 413 -8.69 0.23 -18.74
C THR A 413 -7.73 1.41 -18.60
N ARG A 414 -7.22 1.92 -19.73
CA ARG A 414 -6.39 3.13 -19.74
C ARG A 414 -7.09 4.34 -19.09
N ALA A 415 -8.41 4.47 -19.25
CA ALA A 415 -9.19 5.52 -18.62
C ALA A 415 -9.19 5.39 -17.08
N GLN A 416 -9.44 4.19 -16.56
CA GLN A 416 -9.37 3.91 -15.12
C GLN A 416 -7.96 4.14 -14.56
N LEU A 417 -6.91 3.73 -15.27
CA LEU A 417 -5.52 4.01 -14.88
C LEU A 417 -5.22 5.51 -14.87
N SER A 418 -5.78 6.26 -15.83
CA SER A 418 -5.63 7.71 -15.87
C SER A 418 -6.22 8.37 -14.62
N GLU A 419 -7.37 7.89 -14.13
CA GLU A 419 -7.93 8.35 -12.87
C GLU A 419 -7.04 8.02 -11.67
N VAL A 420 -6.50 6.80 -11.61
CA VAL A 420 -5.57 6.36 -10.55
C VAL A 420 -4.31 7.21 -10.50
N ILE A 421 -3.83 7.70 -11.65
CA ILE A 421 -2.62 8.52 -11.72
C ILE A 421 -2.93 9.99 -11.42
N LEU A 422 -3.95 10.56 -12.07
CA LEU A 422 -4.18 12.01 -12.03
C LEU A 422 -4.92 12.47 -10.77
N ARG A 423 -6.04 11.83 -10.44
CA ARG A 423 -6.96 12.29 -9.37
C ARG A 423 -6.32 12.38 -7.98
N PRO A 424 -5.35 11.54 -7.58
CA PRO A 424 -4.70 11.70 -6.28
C PRO A 424 -4.00 13.06 -6.10
N LEU A 425 -3.56 13.71 -7.20
CA LEU A 425 -2.93 15.03 -7.13
C LEU A 425 -3.94 16.19 -7.04
N ASP A 426 -5.24 15.98 -7.27
CA ASP A 426 -6.27 17.03 -7.14
C ASP A 426 -6.29 17.63 -5.73
N ARG A 427 -5.85 16.85 -4.73
CA ARG A 427 -5.74 17.27 -3.31
C ARG A 427 -4.41 17.92 -2.96
N THR A 428 -3.44 17.90 -3.88
CA THR A 428 -2.12 18.53 -3.70
C THR A 428 -1.82 19.45 -4.89
N PRO A 429 -2.51 20.60 -5.00
CA PRO A 429 -2.41 21.49 -6.16
C PRO A 429 -1.02 22.11 -6.37
N ALA A 430 -0.15 22.06 -5.35
CA ALA A 430 1.25 22.45 -5.44
C ALA A 430 2.14 21.40 -6.13
N VAL A 431 1.60 20.23 -6.48
CA VAL A 431 2.32 19.11 -7.08
C VAL A 431 1.70 18.70 -8.42
N SER A 432 2.54 18.54 -9.45
CA SER A 432 2.12 18.11 -10.78
C SER A 432 3.07 17.08 -11.39
N TYR A 433 2.70 16.52 -12.54
CA TYR A 433 3.59 15.70 -13.36
C TYR A 433 4.38 16.58 -14.34
N ASP A 434 5.57 16.14 -14.73
CA ASP A 434 6.24 16.68 -15.91
C ASP A 434 5.41 16.44 -17.18
N PRO A 435 5.48 17.35 -18.18
CA PRO A 435 4.83 17.17 -19.46
C PRO A 435 5.17 15.81 -20.10
N GLY A 436 4.15 15.10 -20.57
CA GLY A 436 4.29 13.79 -21.24
C GLY A 436 4.54 12.60 -20.31
N LEU A 437 4.89 12.80 -19.04
CA LEU A 437 5.14 11.70 -18.10
C LEU A 437 3.92 10.79 -17.91
N VAL A 438 2.73 11.37 -17.73
CA VAL A 438 1.49 10.59 -17.54
C VAL A 438 1.22 9.67 -18.72
N HIS A 439 1.41 10.16 -19.95
CA HIS A 439 1.24 9.33 -21.14
C HIS A 439 2.23 8.16 -21.17
N ARG A 440 3.51 8.44 -20.85
CA ARG A 440 4.53 7.40 -20.77
C ARG A 440 4.22 6.35 -19.70
N VAL A 441 3.78 6.77 -18.52
CA VAL A 441 3.39 5.86 -17.41
C VAL A 441 2.21 4.98 -17.84
N LEU A 442 1.20 5.56 -18.49
CA LEU A 442 0.05 4.81 -19.00
C LEU A 442 0.43 3.80 -20.09
N ASP A 443 1.40 4.14 -20.95
CA ASP A 443 1.92 3.23 -21.98
C ASP A 443 2.69 2.06 -21.37
N ASP A 444 3.52 2.33 -20.35
CA ASP A 444 4.32 1.31 -19.67
C ASP A 444 3.49 0.40 -18.76
N ALA A 445 2.41 0.91 -18.14
CA ALA A 445 1.52 0.11 -17.31
C ALA A 445 0.77 -0.96 -18.13
N GLY A 446 0.40 -0.62 -19.38
CA GLY A 446 -0.29 -1.54 -20.29
C GLY A 446 -1.57 -2.15 -19.71
N ALA A 447 -1.99 -3.29 -20.29
CA ALA A 447 -3.12 -4.09 -19.79
C ALA A 447 -2.65 -5.38 -19.06
N GLU A 448 -1.35 -5.48 -18.75
CA GLU A 448 -0.79 -6.69 -18.17
C GLU A 448 -1.29 -6.92 -16.72
N PRO A 449 -1.64 -8.17 -16.37
CA PRO A 449 -1.89 -8.54 -14.99
C PRO A 449 -0.69 -8.18 -14.07
N GLY A 450 -0.96 -7.61 -12.90
CA GLY A 450 0.07 -7.25 -11.93
C GLY A 450 0.75 -5.89 -12.15
N ALA A 451 0.24 -5.05 -13.08
CA ALA A 451 0.75 -3.70 -13.30
C ALA A 451 0.50 -2.75 -12.12
N LEU A 452 -0.62 -2.87 -11.40
CA LEU A 452 -1.02 -1.88 -10.38
C LEU A 452 -0.04 -1.76 -9.19
N PRO A 453 0.46 -2.85 -8.58
CA PRO A 453 1.46 -2.73 -7.52
C PRO A 453 2.76 -2.07 -8.01
N ARG A 454 3.19 -2.38 -9.24
CA ARG A 454 4.38 -1.78 -9.84
C ARG A 454 4.17 -0.28 -10.10
N LEU A 455 3.00 0.09 -10.63
CA LEU A 455 2.59 1.47 -10.82
C LEU A 455 2.57 2.23 -9.48
N GLY A 456 1.92 1.66 -8.47
CA GLY A 456 1.86 2.24 -7.12
C GLY A 456 3.25 2.48 -6.54
N PHE A 457 4.15 1.49 -6.65
CA PHE A 457 5.56 1.63 -6.24
C PHE A 457 6.27 2.78 -6.95
N VAL A 458 6.15 2.87 -8.29
CA VAL A 458 6.79 3.94 -9.06
C VAL A 458 6.23 5.31 -8.69
N LEU A 459 4.93 5.46 -8.55
CA LEU A 459 4.32 6.73 -8.19
C LEU A 459 4.72 7.17 -6.77
N GLU A 460 4.84 6.25 -5.83
CA GLU A 460 5.38 6.53 -4.49
C GLU A 460 6.85 6.98 -4.57
N ARG A 461 7.69 6.31 -5.37
CA ARG A 461 9.09 6.73 -5.56
C ARG A 461 9.19 8.11 -6.21
N LEU A 462 8.41 8.36 -7.25
CA LEU A 462 8.35 9.67 -7.92
C LEU A 462 7.88 10.76 -6.96
N TRP A 463 6.95 10.44 -6.05
CA TRP A 463 6.56 11.35 -5.00
C TRP A 463 7.72 11.63 -4.06
N ASP A 464 8.42 10.61 -3.58
CA ASP A 464 9.56 10.76 -2.67
C ASP A 464 10.73 11.55 -3.31
N GLU A 465 10.96 11.38 -4.63
CA GLU A 465 12.03 12.03 -5.41
C GLU A 465 11.60 13.31 -6.13
N ARG A 466 10.37 13.79 -5.86
CA ARG A 466 9.80 14.98 -6.50
C ARG A 466 10.68 16.20 -6.21
N ALA A 467 10.79 17.08 -7.20
CA ALA A 467 11.49 18.35 -7.07
C ALA A 467 10.71 19.43 -7.80
N ALA A 468 10.72 20.64 -7.27
CA ALA A 468 9.93 21.80 -7.70
C ALA A 468 8.42 21.55 -7.72
N GLY A 469 7.93 20.71 -6.80
CA GLY A 469 6.54 20.25 -6.86
C GLY A 469 6.25 19.39 -8.10
N ARG A 470 7.25 18.78 -8.73
CA ARG A 470 7.06 17.98 -9.94
C ARG A 470 7.54 16.56 -9.77
N LEU A 471 6.69 15.62 -10.18
CA LEU A 471 7.04 14.24 -10.43
C LEU A 471 7.75 14.21 -11.78
N ARG A 472 9.07 13.98 -11.75
CA ARG A 472 9.94 14.26 -12.89
C ARG A 472 10.03 13.11 -13.88
N PHE A 473 10.11 13.45 -15.17
CA PHE A 473 10.33 12.47 -16.23
C PHE A 473 11.70 11.81 -16.12
N THR A 474 12.74 12.59 -15.78
CA THR A 474 14.10 12.08 -15.58
C THR A 474 14.17 11.06 -14.45
N SER A 475 13.55 11.36 -13.30
CA SER A 475 13.45 10.41 -12.18
C SER A 475 12.72 9.13 -12.59
N TYR A 476 11.66 9.24 -13.41
CA TYR A 476 10.96 8.06 -13.93
C TYR A 476 11.84 7.17 -14.81
N GLU A 477 12.69 7.76 -15.67
CA GLU A 477 13.64 7.04 -16.52
C GLU A 477 14.78 6.40 -15.70
N GLU A 478 15.29 7.08 -14.68
CA GLU A 478 16.31 6.56 -13.76
C GLU A 478 15.79 5.40 -12.93
N LEU A 479 14.56 5.52 -12.42
CA LEU A 479 13.81 4.42 -11.82
C LEU A 479 13.55 3.32 -12.84
N GLY A 480 13.57 3.64 -14.14
CA GLY A 480 13.38 2.86 -15.36
C GLY A 480 11.97 2.28 -15.55
N GLY A 481 10.99 3.12 -15.25
CA GLY A 481 9.59 2.92 -15.53
C GLY A 481 8.88 1.83 -14.73
N VAL A 482 7.58 1.67 -15.02
CA VAL A 482 6.66 0.78 -14.28
C VAL A 482 7.21 -0.65 -14.18
N SER A 483 7.67 -1.24 -15.28
CA SER A 483 8.06 -2.65 -15.30
C SER A 483 9.38 -2.94 -14.55
N GLY A 484 10.31 -1.98 -14.50
CA GLY A 484 11.66 -2.24 -14.00
C GLY A 484 11.98 -1.68 -12.62
N ALA A 485 11.24 -0.67 -12.14
CA ALA A 485 11.61 0.04 -10.92
C ALA A 485 11.64 -0.86 -9.68
N LEU A 486 10.59 -1.66 -9.47
CA LEU A 486 10.52 -2.58 -8.34
C LEU A 486 11.65 -3.63 -8.38
N GLY A 487 11.96 -4.16 -9.57
CA GLY A 487 13.04 -5.14 -9.76
C GLY A 487 14.43 -4.55 -9.50
N ARG A 488 14.69 -3.33 -9.99
CA ARG A 488 15.96 -2.61 -9.72
C ARG A 488 16.13 -2.32 -8.24
N HIS A 489 15.09 -1.85 -7.56
CA HIS A 489 15.10 -1.60 -6.12
C HIS A 489 15.41 -2.88 -5.33
N ALA A 490 14.73 -3.99 -5.65
CA ALA A 490 14.96 -5.28 -5.01
C ALA A 490 16.37 -5.81 -5.25
N GLU A 491 16.91 -5.68 -6.47
CA GLU A 491 18.26 -6.11 -6.80
C GLU A 491 19.35 -5.25 -6.13
N ALA A 492 19.14 -3.93 -6.06
CA ALA A 492 20.03 -3.03 -5.33
C ALA A 492 20.06 -3.37 -3.83
N ALA A 493 18.90 -3.60 -3.23
CA ALA A 493 18.79 -4.04 -1.84
C ALA A 493 19.46 -5.40 -1.61
N TRP A 494 19.26 -6.36 -2.53
CA TRP A 494 19.91 -7.65 -2.47
C TRP A 494 21.42 -7.55 -2.47
N ARG A 495 22.01 -6.78 -3.40
CA ARG A 495 23.48 -6.62 -3.49
C ARG A 495 24.06 -5.95 -2.26
N ALA A 496 23.33 -5.02 -1.65
CA ALA A 496 23.76 -4.34 -0.44
C ALA A 496 23.69 -5.24 0.81
N CYS A 497 22.76 -6.20 0.85
CA CYS A 497 22.47 -7.00 2.05
C CYS A 497 23.02 -8.44 2.00
N ALA A 498 23.16 -9.02 0.82
CA ALA A 498 23.60 -10.41 0.61
C ALA A 498 24.96 -10.42 -0.10
N GLY A 499 26.03 -10.24 0.68
CA GLY A 499 27.41 -10.37 0.20
C GLY A 499 27.75 -11.81 -0.23
N PRO A 500 28.92 -12.04 -0.86
CA PRO A 500 29.29 -13.36 -1.39
C PRO A 500 29.25 -14.49 -0.35
N ALA A 501 29.62 -14.20 0.90
CA ALA A 501 29.62 -15.19 2.00
C ALA A 501 28.21 -15.58 2.47
N ASP A 502 27.22 -14.69 2.32
CA ASP A 502 25.84 -14.89 2.79
C ASP A 502 24.92 -15.44 1.71
N ARG A 503 25.41 -15.59 0.47
CA ARG A 503 24.57 -15.84 -0.72
C ARG A 503 23.70 -17.09 -0.60
N GLU A 504 24.22 -18.18 -0.06
CA GLU A 504 23.47 -19.44 0.08
C GLU A 504 22.34 -19.31 1.12
N GLU A 505 22.63 -18.71 2.27
CA GLU A 505 21.62 -18.44 3.31
C GLU A 505 20.56 -17.45 2.81
N ALA A 506 20.97 -16.44 2.06
CA ALA A 506 20.06 -15.48 1.46
C ALA A 506 19.10 -16.16 0.48
N LEU A 507 19.60 -17.08 -0.37
CA LEU A 507 18.73 -17.85 -1.28
C LEU A 507 17.78 -18.77 -0.51
N ARG A 508 18.26 -19.42 0.57
CA ARG A 508 17.41 -20.20 1.47
C ARG A 508 16.32 -19.36 2.13
N LEU A 509 16.61 -18.10 2.48
CA LEU A 509 15.61 -17.15 2.98
C LEU A 509 14.54 -16.90 1.93
N LEU A 510 14.91 -16.54 0.69
CA LEU A 510 13.96 -16.30 -0.40
C LEU A 510 13.05 -17.49 -0.66
N THR A 511 13.61 -18.70 -0.73
CA THR A 511 12.84 -19.92 -0.94
C THR A 511 11.88 -20.22 0.22
N GLY A 512 12.26 -19.88 1.45
CA GLY A 512 11.40 -20.02 2.62
C GLY A 512 10.23 -19.03 2.66
N LEU A 513 10.37 -17.89 1.99
CA LEU A 513 9.33 -16.85 1.89
C LEU A 513 8.27 -17.14 0.80
N LEU A 514 8.41 -18.25 0.08
CA LEU A 514 7.46 -18.70 -0.94
C LEU A 514 6.70 -19.94 -0.47
N ARG A 515 5.45 -20.09 -0.90
CA ARG A 515 4.59 -21.27 -0.72
C ARG A 515 3.79 -21.52 -1.98
N LEU A 516 3.81 -22.74 -2.50
CA LEU A 516 2.89 -23.15 -3.56
C LEU A 516 1.68 -23.83 -2.91
N PRO A 517 0.47 -23.24 -2.97
CA PRO A 517 -0.71 -23.87 -2.38
C PRO A 517 -1.09 -25.14 -3.16
N PRO A 518 -1.69 -26.15 -2.51
CA PRO A 518 -2.14 -27.35 -3.21
C PRO A 518 -3.13 -27.00 -4.34
N GLY A 519 -2.81 -27.41 -5.57
CA GLY A 519 -3.63 -27.11 -6.76
C GLY A 519 -3.43 -25.70 -7.35
N GLY A 520 -2.62 -24.84 -6.74
CA GLY A 520 -2.22 -23.57 -7.33
C GLY A 520 -1.10 -23.73 -8.35
N GLN A 521 -1.13 -22.89 -9.39
CA GLN A 521 -0.14 -22.92 -10.48
C GLN A 521 1.04 -21.98 -10.25
N ALA A 522 0.92 -21.01 -9.34
CA ALA A 522 1.95 -20.01 -9.07
C ALA A 522 2.20 -19.85 -7.57
N PRO A 523 3.46 -19.56 -7.16
CA PRO A 523 3.81 -19.40 -5.77
C PRO A 523 3.19 -18.15 -5.17
N LEU A 524 2.84 -18.26 -3.89
CA LEU A 524 2.38 -17.20 -3.02
C LEU A 524 3.50 -16.81 -2.06
N ARG A 525 3.44 -15.58 -1.53
CA ARG A 525 4.25 -15.21 -0.37
C ARG A 525 3.77 -15.95 0.88
N THR A 526 4.68 -16.26 1.79
CA THR A 526 4.36 -16.81 3.12
C THR A 526 5.22 -16.14 4.18
N THR A 527 4.78 -16.29 5.43
CA THR A 527 5.52 -15.82 6.59
C THR A 527 6.54 -16.85 7.09
N LEU A 528 7.70 -16.37 7.54
CA LEU A 528 8.69 -17.13 8.31
C LEU A 528 8.84 -16.56 9.72
N THR A 529 8.87 -17.41 10.73
CA THR A 529 9.25 -17.01 12.09
C THR A 529 10.77 -16.84 12.21
N ARG A 530 11.23 -16.07 13.19
CA ARG A 530 12.67 -15.98 13.51
C ARG A 530 13.30 -17.34 13.80
N ALA A 531 12.56 -18.24 14.46
CA ALA A 531 13.04 -19.60 14.74
C ALA A 531 13.26 -20.41 13.45
N GLU A 532 12.35 -20.31 12.48
CA GLU A 532 12.45 -21.01 11.19
C GLU A 532 13.53 -20.42 10.29
N ALA A 533 13.70 -19.09 10.30
CA ALA A 533 14.78 -18.42 9.59
C ALA A 533 16.15 -18.71 10.22
N GLY A 534 16.25 -18.79 11.55
CA GLY A 534 17.55 -18.79 12.23
C GLY A 534 18.29 -17.45 12.10
N GLU A 535 19.32 -17.24 12.90
CA GLU A 535 19.88 -15.90 13.11
C GLU A 535 20.53 -15.28 11.86
N THR A 536 21.24 -16.07 11.06
CA THR A 536 21.88 -15.56 9.83
C THR A 536 20.86 -15.04 8.83
N ARG A 537 19.84 -15.84 8.52
CA ARG A 537 18.76 -15.43 7.62
C ARG A 537 17.92 -14.31 8.23
N TRP A 538 17.72 -14.30 9.54
CA TRP A 538 17.02 -13.21 10.23
C TRP A 538 17.76 -11.87 10.15
N ARG A 539 19.09 -11.87 10.25
CA ARG A 539 19.92 -10.66 10.02
C ARG A 539 19.75 -10.13 8.60
N ILE A 540 19.82 -11.01 7.60
CA ILE A 540 19.61 -10.64 6.19
C ILE A 540 18.19 -10.10 5.99
N ALA A 541 17.19 -10.77 6.59
CA ALA A 541 15.80 -10.37 6.55
C ALA A 541 15.58 -8.97 7.12
N ARG A 542 16.20 -8.65 8.27
CA ARG A 542 16.16 -7.29 8.85
C ARG A 542 16.77 -6.25 7.91
N ALA A 543 17.92 -6.53 7.31
CA ALA A 543 18.59 -5.60 6.41
C ALA A 543 17.76 -5.34 5.12
N LEU A 544 17.07 -6.37 4.61
CA LEU A 544 16.12 -6.23 3.49
C LEU A 544 14.82 -5.51 3.91
N ALA A 545 14.39 -5.65 5.16
CA ALA A 545 13.22 -4.95 5.69
C ALA A 545 13.47 -3.44 5.86
N GLU A 546 14.68 -3.05 6.28
CA GLU A 546 15.10 -1.64 6.30
C GLU A 546 15.02 -0.98 4.91
N ARG A 547 15.07 -1.78 3.84
CA ARG A 547 14.97 -1.35 2.44
C ARG A 547 13.57 -1.61 1.84
N ARG A 548 12.58 -1.93 2.68
CA ARG A 548 11.18 -2.20 2.29
C ARG A 548 10.99 -3.33 1.28
N ILE A 549 11.92 -4.29 1.20
CA ILE A 549 11.74 -5.52 0.40
C ILE A 549 10.97 -6.57 1.19
N LEU A 550 11.23 -6.65 2.49
CA LEU A 550 10.55 -7.52 3.44
C LEU A 550 9.81 -6.69 4.48
N VAL A 551 8.79 -7.28 5.07
CA VAL A 551 8.07 -6.71 6.21
C VAL A 551 8.32 -7.58 7.42
N LEU A 552 8.74 -6.96 8.53
CA LEU A 552 8.83 -7.63 9.82
C LEU A 552 7.50 -7.46 10.54
N GLY A 553 6.94 -8.57 10.99
CA GLY A 553 5.72 -8.62 11.76
C GLY A 553 5.90 -9.41 13.05
N GLY A 554 4.78 -9.85 13.59
CA GLY A 554 4.75 -10.72 14.76
C GLY A 554 3.65 -10.34 15.73
N GLY A 555 3.40 -11.22 16.68
CA GLY A 555 2.45 -11.01 17.76
C GLY A 555 2.93 -11.66 19.05
N PRO A 556 2.28 -11.37 20.19
CA PRO A 556 2.68 -11.87 21.50
C PRO A 556 2.84 -13.39 21.56
N GLN A 557 2.06 -14.13 20.75
CA GLN A 557 2.07 -15.59 20.71
C GLN A 557 3.00 -16.19 19.65
N ARG A 558 3.29 -15.47 18.55
CA ARG A 558 4.10 -15.98 17.42
C ARG A 558 5.56 -15.57 17.46
N GLY A 559 5.89 -14.58 18.28
CA GLY A 559 7.19 -13.91 18.20
C GLY A 559 7.35 -13.16 16.87
N PRO A 560 8.58 -12.69 16.58
CA PRO A 560 8.84 -11.90 15.39
C PRO A 560 8.84 -12.75 14.13
N THR A 561 8.23 -12.21 13.07
CA THR A 561 8.06 -12.87 11.78
C THR A 561 8.54 -11.99 10.62
N VAL A 562 8.78 -12.60 9.46
CA VAL A 562 9.16 -11.90 8.23
C VAL A 562 8.40 -12.46 7.03
N GLU A 563 7.98 -11.58 6.13
CA GLU A 563 7.37 -11.91 4.84
C GLU A 563 7.82 -10.96 3.72
N LEU A 564 7.49 -11.26 2.46
CA LEU A 564 7.69 -10.34 1.34
C LEU A 564 6.77 -9.13 1.48
N ALA A 565 7.29 -7.92 1.23
CA ALA A 565 6.49 -6.70 1.29
C ALA A 565 5.29 -6.75 0.34
N HIS A 566 5.45 -7.35 -0.84
CA HIS A 566 4.36 -7.56 -1.78
C HIS A 566 4.63 -8.76 -2.70
N GLU A 567 3.56 -9.41 -3.17
CA GLU A 567 3.64 -10.58 -4.06
C GLU A 567 4.23 -10.24 -5.44
N ALA A 568 4.04 -9.01 -5.92
CA ALA A 568 4.62 -8.51 -7.16
C ALA A 568 6.16 -8.61 -7.23
N LEU A 569 6.84 -8.74 -6.07
CA LEU A 569 8.27 -9.01 -6.03
C LEU A 569 8.64 -10.38 -6.60
N ILE A 570 7.74 -11.36 -6.55
CA ILE A 570 7.99 -12.71 -7.07
C ILE A 570 8.33 -12.65 -8.56
N ASP A 571 7.56 -11.87 -9.33
CA ASP A 571 7.77 -11.71 -10.76
C ASP A 571 8.80 -10.63 -11.09
N ALA A 572 8.78 -9.51 -10.35
CA ALA A 572 9.62 -8.36 -10.67
C ALA A 572 11.09 -8.52 -10.25
N TRP A 573 11.38 -9.34 -9.23
CA TRP A 573 12.73 -9.51 -8.69
C TRP A 573 13.43 -10.74 -9.29
N PRO A 574 14.45 -10.58 -10.15
CA PRO A 574 15.06 -11.70 -10.85
C PRO A 574 15.61 -12.81 -9.95
N ALA A 575 16.15 -12.48 -8.78
CA ALA A 575 16.66 -13.48 -7.85
C ALA A 575 15.54 -14.35 -7.26
N LEU A 576 14.40 -13.74 -6.95
CA LEU A 576 13.23 -14.43 -6.39
C LEU A 576 12.48 -15.22 -7.46
N ALA A 577 12.28 -14.65 -8.65
CA ALA A 577 11.68 -15.34 -9.79
C ALA A 577 12.41 -16.65 -10.13
N ARG A 578 13.75 -16.65 -10.06
CA ARG A 578 14.55 -17.88 -10.22
C ARG A 578 14.28 -18.92 -9.13
N GLN A 579 14.08 -18.50 -7.87
CA GLN A 579 13.74 -19.44 -6.80
C GLN A 579 12.31 -19.98 -6.94
N ALA A 580 11.37 -19.16 -7.42
CA ALA A 580 10.01 -19.56 -7.74
C ALA A 580 9.98 -20.66 -8.82
N ALA A 581 10.65 -20.44 -9.95
CA ALA A 581 10.71 -21.42 -11.05
C ALA A 581 11.33 -22.77 -10.65
N VAL A 582 12.32 -22.76 -9.73
CA VAL A 582 12.93 -24.01 -9.21
C VAL A 582 11.92 -24.82 -8.40
N ARG A 583 10.97 -24.18 -7.72
CA ARG A 583 9.91 -24.85 -6.96
C ARG A 583 8.77 -25.38 -7.82
N GLU A 584 8.49 -24.73 -8.94
CA GLU A 584 7.48 -25.19 -9.91
C GLU A 584 7.92 -26.46 -10.67
N SER A 585 9.23 -26.73 -10.73
CA SER A 585 9.75 -27.93 -11.39
C SER A 585 9.33 -29.23 -10.69
N PRO A 586 8.67 -30.19 -11.38
CA PRO A 586 8.25 -31.47 -10.82
C PRO A 586 9.47 -32.35 -10.52
N GLY A 587 10.05 -32.17 -9.33
CA GLY A 587 11.24 -32.89 -8.88
C GLY A 587 11.88 -32.30 -7.63
N ALA A 588 11.65 -31.02 -7.33
CA ALA A 588 12.14 -30.37 -6.12
C ALA A 588 11.13 -30.53 -4.97
N SER A 589 11.14 -31.70 -4.29
CA SER A 589 10.45 -31.80 -3.00
C SER A 589 11.12 -30.88 -1.97
N PRO A 590 10.41 -29.96 -1.30
CA PRO A 590 10.97 -29.22 -0.18
C PRO A 590 11.18 -30.16 1.02
N PRO A 591 12.07 -29.83 1.97
CA PRO A 591 12.07 -30.50 3.26
C PRO A 591 10.70 -30.25 3.92
N ARG A 592 9.93 -31.32 4.14
CA ARG A 592 8.65 -31.24 4.85
C ARG A 592 8.91 -30.76 6.28
N ARG A 593 8.22 -29.69 6.68
CA ARG A 593 8.22 -29.21 8.08
C ARG A 593 7.71 -30.35 8.97
N GLY A 594 8.57 -30.84 9.86
CA GLY A 594 8.17 -31.70 11.00
C GLY A 594 8.34 -33.21 10.86
N ASP A 595 8.97 -33.73 9.81
CA ASP A 595 9.20 -35.18 9.70
C ASP A 595 10.47 -35.60 10.46
N ASP A 596 10.29 -36.18 11.66
CA ASP A 596 11.28 -37.09 12.25
C ASP A 596 11.37 -38.33 11.34
N PRO A 597 12.48 -38.56 10.60
CA PRO A 597 12.61 -39.68 9.66
C PRO A 597 12.48 -41.04 10.36
N ALA A 598 12.67 -41.11 11.69
CA ALA A 598 12.43 -42.32 12.47
C ALA A 598 10.93 -42.57 12.72
N ARG A 599 10.10 -41.52 12.80
CA ARG A 599 8.64 -41.64 12.97
C ARG A 599 7.95 -42.06 11.66
N GLU A 600 8.38 -41.53 10.51
CA GLU A 600 7.84 -41.93 9.21
C GLU A 600 8.21 -43.39 8.86
N ARG A 601 9.44 -43.84 9.18
CA ARG A 601 9.81 -45.25 9.08
C ARG A 601 8.95 -46.16 9.97
N ARG A 602 8.66 -45.73 11.21
CA ARG A 602 7.78 -46.47 12.14
C ARG A 602 6.33 -46.52 11.65
N LEU A 603 5.81 -45.44 11.07
CA LEU A 603 4.47 -45.38 10.51
C LEU A 603 4.34 -46.19 9.22
N ARG A 604 5.34 -46.15 8.33
CA ARG A 604 5.38 -47.02 7.14
C ARG A 604 5.52 -48.50 7.50
N GLN A 605 6.33 -48.85 8.50
CA GLN A 605 6.40 -50.23 9.00
C GLN A 605 5.08 -50.68 9.63
N ARG A 606 4.39 -49.81 10.38
CA ARG A 606 3.04 -50.10 10.93
C ARG A 606 1.98 -50.21 9.84
N ALA A 607 2.00 -49.34 8.83
CA ALA A 607 1.08 -49.40 7.69
C ALA A 607 1.32 -50.66 6.85
N LEU A 608 2.57 -51.04 6.59
CA LEU A 608 2.92 -52.30 5.92
C LEU A 608 2.54 -53.53 6.75
N ALA A 609 2.66 -53.47 8.08
CA ALA A 609 2.20 -54.54 8.97
C ALA A 609 0.66 -54.66 8.98
N VAL A 610 -0.07 -53.54 8.96
CA VAL A 610 -1.54 -53.52 8.86
C VAL A 610 -2.00 -54.00 7.48
N LEU A 611 -1.35 -53.58 6.39
CA LEU A 611 -1.65 -54.05 5.04
C LEU A 611 -1.36 -55.56 4.90
N GLY A 612 -0.26 -56.03 5.48
CA GLY A 612 0.09 -57.44 5.55
C GLY A 612 -0.93 -58.25 6.35
N ALA A 613 -1.39 -57.74 7.51
CA ALA A 613 -2.44 -58.36 8.29
C ALA A 613 -3.78 -58.41 7.54
N LEU A 614 -4.15 -57.34 6.83
CA LEU A 614 -5.36 -57.30 5.99
C LEU A 614 -5.30 -58.26 4.81
N LEU A 615 -4.13 -58.42 4.17
CA LEU A 615 -3.90 -59.40 3.10
C LEU A 615 -3.98 -60.85 3.61
N VAL A 616 -3.46 -61.13 4.80
CA VAL A 616 -3.60 -62.45 5.44
C VAL A 616 -5.05 -62.72 5.81
N ILE A 617 -5.78 -61.74 6.36
CA ILE A 617 -7.21 -61.87 6.65
C ILE A 617 -8.01 -62.11 5.37
N ALA A 618 -7.72 -61.39 4.28
CA ALA A 618 -8.36 -61.59 3.00
C ALA A 618 -8.05 -62.97 2.39
N ALA A 619 -6.82 -63.47 2.53
CA ALA A 619 -6.44 -64.81 2.06
C ALA A 619 -7.09 -65.95 2.87
N VAL A 620 -7.24 -65.76 4.19
CA VAL A 620 -7.95 -66.70 5.07
C VAL A 620 -9.45 -66.67 4.79
N ALA A 621 -10.04 -65.49 4.59
CA ALA A 621 -11.44 -65.34 4.21
C ALA A 621 -11.73 -65.97 2.83
N SER A 622 -10.83 -65.81 1.85
CA SER A 622 -10.95 -66.43 0.53
C SER A 622 -10.82 -67.96 0.59
N SER A 623 -9.88 -68.49 1.39
CA SER A 623 -9.75 -69.93 1.63
C SER A 623 -10.97 -70.53 2.35
N LEU A 624 -11.55 -69.83 3.33
CA LEU A 624 -12.77 -70.24 4.02
C LEU A 624 -14.00 -70.18 3.10
N LEU A 625 -14.08 -69.18 2.22
CA LEU A 625 -15.15 -69.08 1.22
C LEU A 625 -15.01 -70.18 0.14
N TYR A 626 -13.79 -70.55 -0.23
CA TYR A 626 -13.50 -71.66 -1.13
C TYR A 626 -13.89 -73.02 -0.51
N LEU A 627 -13.58 -73.24 0.77
CA LEU A 627 -13.99 -74.43 1.52
C LEU A 627 -15.51 -74.49 1.78
N ALA A 628 -16.18 -73.34 1.87
CA ALA A 628 -17.64 -73.27 2.03
C ALA A 628 -18.41 -73.44 0.70
N THR A 629 -17.74 -73.29 -0.45
CA THR A 629 -18.36 -73.40 -1.79
C THR A 629 -17.99 -74.68 -2.54
N THR A 630 -17.06 -75.47 -2.02
CA THR A 630 -16.70 -76.79 -2.56
C THR A 630 -17.45 -77.90 -1.80
N ASP A 631 -18.56 -78.34 -2.37
CA ASP A 631 -19.27 -79.56 -1.98
C ASP A 631 -18.48 -80.80 -2.50
N PRO A 632 -17.94 -81.67 -1.63
CA PRO A 632 -17.17 -82.84 -2.07
C PRO A 632 -18.03 -83.95 -2.70
N ALA A 633 -19.34 -83.76 -2.91
CA ALA A 633 -20.24 -84.82 -3.37
C ALA A 633 -20.55 -84.84 -4.88
N ARG A 634 -19.95 -83.98 -5.73
CA ARG A 634 -20.36 -83.87 -7.16
C ARG A 634 -19.40 -84.41 -8.23
N GLU A 635 -18.25 -84.98 -7.87
CA GLU A 635 -17.24 -85.45 -8.85
C GLU A 635 -17.18 -86.98 -9.07
N LEU A 636 -18.23 -87.73 -8.73
CA LEU A 636 -18.28 -89.19 -8.95
C LEU A 636 -19.44 -89.68 -9.84
N ARG A 637 -20.11 -88.81 -10.61
CA ARG A 637 -21.07 -89.25 -11.63
C ARG A 637 -20.86 -88.50 -12.94
N GLY A 638 -20.01 -89.05 -13.79
CA GLY A 638 -19.79 -88.50 -15.13
C GLY A 638 -18.82 -89.28 -16.00
N ALA A 639 -18.72 -90.60 -15.80
CA ALA A 639 -18.05 -91.45 -16.77
C ALA A 639 -18.99 -91.69 -17.98
N GLY A 640 -18.49 -91.39 -19.17
CA GLY A 640 -18.83 -92.12 -20.39
C GLY A 640 -19.63 -91.35 -21.43
N ARG A 641 -18.97 -90.99 -22.54
CA ARG A 641 -19.14 -91.69 -23.84
C ARG A 641 -18.53 -90.90 -25.01
N SER A 642 -17.78 -91.65 -25.82
CA SER A 642 -17.61 -91.53 -27.28
C SER A 642 -16.93 -90.27 -27.86
N ALA A 643 -16.28 -90.28 -29.02
CA ALA A 643 -15.41 -91.19 -29.78
C ALA A 643 -15.10 -90.42 -31.09
N VAL A 644 -13.99 -90.81 -31.76
CA VAL A 644 -13.69 -90.63 -33.20
C VAL A 644 -13.13 -89.28 -33.70
N GLY A 645 -12.00 -89.37 -34.41
CA GLY A 645 -11.82 -88.59 -35.67
C GLY A 645 -10.59 -87.69 -35.80
N GLN A 646 -9.41 -88.30 -35.90
CA GLN A 646 -8.24 -88.06 -36.81
C GLN A 646 -8.17 -86.85 -37.81
N PRO A 647 -7.00 -86.57 -38.45
CA PRO A 647 -6.24 -85.31 -38.37
C PRO A 647 -6.04 -84.62 -39.75
N VAL A 648 -5.10 -83.65 -39.86
CA VAL A 648 -4.12 -83.41 -40.97
C VAL A 648 -3.81 -81.91 -41.24
N SER A 649 -2.56 -81.55 -40.89
CA SER A 649 -1.51 -80.89 -41.70
C SER A 649 -1.56 -79.40 -42.16
N ARG A 650 -0.40 -78.77 -41.83
CA ARG A 650 0.64 -78.21 -42.74
C ARG A 650 0.70 -76.68 -42.98
N THR A 651 1.83 -76.12 -42.51
CA THR A 651 2.82 -75.22 -43.20
C THR A 651 2.30 -73.86 -43.73
N ALA A 652 3.01 -72.73 -43.68
CA ALA A 652 4.45 -72.52 -43.82
C ALA A 652 4.85 -71.05 -43.48
N THR A 653 6.12 -70.88 -43.07
CA THR A 653 7.08 -69.79 -43.42
C THR A 653 6.86 -68.31 -43.03
N MET A 654 7.65 -67.91 -42.03
CA MET A 654 8.60 -66.77 -41.96
C MET A 654 9.18 -66.26 -43.32
N PRO A 655 9.73 -65.01 -43.44
CA PRO A 655 10.87 -64.57 -42.62
C PRO A 655 11.03 -63.07 -42.25
N LEU A 656 11.97 -62.90 -41.30
CA LEU A 656 12.70 -61.71 -40.84
C LEU A 656 13.21 -60.77 -41.94
N LYS A 657 13.32 -59.47 -41.61
CA LYS A 657 14.60 -58.72 -41.52
C LYS A 657 14.41 -57.24 -41.13
N THR A 658 14.98 -56.86 -39.99
CA THR A 658 15.69 -55.58 -39.73
C THR A 658 17.02 -55.57 -40.54
N PRO A 659 17.74 -54.44 -40.78
CA PRO A 659 18.12 -53.43 -39.77
C PRO A 659 18.35 -51.96 -40.22
N THR A 660 18.26 -51.02 -39.29
CA THR A 660 19.37 -50.17 -38.76
C THR A 660 18.87 -49.36 -37.58
#